data_AF-A0A317CES5-F1
#
_entry.id   AF-A0A317CES5-F1
#
_cell.length_a   1.000
_cell.length_b   1.000
_cell.length_c   1.000
_cell.angle_alpha   90.00
_cell.angle_beta   90.00
_cell.angle_gamma   90.00
#
_symmetry.space_group_name_H-M   'P 1'
#
loop_
_entity.id
_entity.type
_entity.pdbx_description
1 polymer ?
#
loop_
_entity_poly.entity_id
_entity_poly.type
_entity_poly.pdbx_seq_one_letter_code
_entity_poly.pdbx_strand_id
1 'polypeptide(L)'
;MIKNSKALLLGAVCCFSINAANSETKPQTTADAFTLSSSQLSQGASLPTTFTCDGKSISPPLNWSNAPAGTKSFAILMDHQSPDGMHWYWTLYNISADETQIESGETLGKMGTNSVNGQNKYAPPCSKGPGLKSYTYTVYALSAPLIFEDNTKVDRDALLAAIKDITLASADMDVSYERSGQGSAKRGDAKRPPRDEGVRAKPPEMVKPDLTVNIDSPRCDAIRGSVNDAGFNKRVSVTCNEEYAYLASTTYPDHELMTGITGTNEQIPVPALDYAAPVKLNPKKAAELTSIDAAVGVAVNGVPIYDYSAQGELDLTAYDATKDTFILGQLDVCGGHSGRGDDYHYHVSPTCMIDTMKNKGDDAIIGWGYDGYPLYGHKNPDGTEITAGTLDVCNGQTDDTFGYRYQTSVTPPYIIQCLVGEVDTSVLPRVSPLSGDTQKIRADLRPPKGGVENLKHVISDDGTRTMTYSYQGEEYFTTYSPSKQGENCYDFKQRTISNGGDIESGTFCRGTQPSEAAASTEAKPPKPAATPLAQTTATGQFAPVAGKPNLKLEAWADNWFAAYIGEDLLIEDSVSITTERSFNAESIAFSTSYPIQLNFILKDFKQNDSGLEYIGASNQQMGDGGFIMQVTDTETNNVVAVSDKSWKCEVLHKAPLDKACESESDPVAGEGACTFMAKDAPANWLQSSFDDSAWANATEHTVASVSPKDGYDEIKWDDSAQLVWGEDLEQDNTLICRTTIEKPAE
;
A
#
# COMPACT_ATOMS: atom_id res chain seq x y z
N MET A 1 -8.13 101.21 21.98
CA MET A 1 -7.38 102.14 21.10
C MET A 1 -6.55 101.30 20.12
N ILE A 2 -6.67 101.60 18.82
CA ILE A 2 -5.60 101.64 17.77
C ILE A 2 -4.70 100.37 17.67
N LYS A 3 -4.94 99.44 16.72
CA LYS A 3 -4.52 99.39 15.28
C LYS A 3 -3.12 98.77 15.04
N ASN A 4 -3.10 97.86 14.04
CA ASN A 4 -2.07 97.62 13.00
C ASN A 4 -0.74 96.93 13.43
N SER A 5 -0.06 96.07 12.66
CA SER A 5 -0.18 95.58 11.27
C SER A 5 0.74 94.35 11.04
N LYS A 6 0.36 93.55 10.02
CA LYS A 6 1.03 92.47 9.24
C LYS A 6 2.55 92.21 9.35
N ALA A 7 2.94 90.93 9.30
CA ALA A 7 3.95 90.37 8.36
C ALA A 7 3.91 88.82 8.30
N LEU A 8 4.35 88.28 7.17
CA LEU A 8 4.20 86.93 6.63
C LEU A 8 5.38 85.99 6.99
N LEU A 9 5.12 84.67 6.92
CA LEU A 9 5.94 83.56 6.36
C LEU A 9 6.43 82.41 7.27
N LEU A 10 5.95 81.22 6.88
CA LEU A 10 6.57 79.87 6.83
C LEU A 10 6.99 79.12 8.10
N GLY A 11 6.49 77.88 8.22
CA GLY A 11 7.12 76.82 9.01
C GLY A 11 6.13 75.86 9.65
N ALA A 12 5.88 74.73 9.00
CA ALA A 12 5.02 73.64 9.45
C ALA A 12 5.50 73.00 10.76
N VAL A 13 4.56 72.64 11.65
CA VAL A 13 4.31 71.30 12.21
C VAL A 13 2.96 71.39 12.94
N CYS A 14 1.90 70.83 12.36
CA CYS A 14 0.58 70.78 12.98
C CYS A 14 0.44 69.49 13.80
N CYS A 15 0.53 69.59 15.13
CA CYS A 15 -0.18 68.70 16.04
C CYS A 15 -1.49 69.39 16.41
N PHE A 16 -2.62 68.90 15.91
CA PHE A 16 -3.94 69.32 16.38
C PHE A 16 -4.79 68.10 16.74
N SER A 17 -5.04 67.99 18.04
CA SER A 17 -6.14 67.25 18.64
C SER A 17 -7.47 67.82 18.15
N ILE A 18 -8.37 66.97 17.65
CA ILE A 18 -9.75 67.36 17.33
C ILE A 18 -10.72 66.31 17.89
N ASN A 19 -11.58 66.80 18.78
CA ASN A 19 -12.94 66.41 19.14
C ASN A 19 -13.50 65.10 18.56
N ALA A 20 -13.77 64.15 19.46
CA ALA A 20 -14.71 63.05 19.25
C ALA A 20 -16.15 63.57 19.34
N ALA A 21 -16.84 63.62 18.20
CA ALA A 21 -18.29 63.64 18.13
C ALA A 21 -18.72 62.34 17.44
N ASN A 22 -19.55 61.56 18.15
CA ASN A 22 -20.09 60.28 17.72
C ASN A 22 -20.75 60.36 16.34
N SER A 23 -20.14 59.69 15.36
CA SER A 23 -20.87 59.02 14.30
C SER A 23 -20.69 57.53 14.57
N GLU A 24 -21.78 56.84 14.91
CA GLU A 24 -21.78 55.37 15.00
C GLU A 24 -21.52 54.78 13.62
N THR A 25 -20.25 54.60 13.27
CA THR A 25 -19.85 53.66 12.22
C THR A 25 -19.99 52.27 12.81
N LYS A 26 -21.07 51.59 12.42
CA LYS A 26 -21.20 50.13 12.53
C LYS A 26 -19.87 49.51 12.06
N PRO A 27 -19.22 48.62 12.83
CA PRO A 27 -18.01 47.96 12.37
C PRO A 27 -18.38 47.19 11.10
N GLN A 28 -17.80 47.63 9.98
CA GLN A 28 -17.84 46.87 8.74
C GLN A 28 -16.94 45.67 8.99
N THR A 29 -17.57 44.55 9.35
CA THR A 29 -16.95 43.23 9.43
C THR A 29 -16.19 43.03 8.12
N THR A 30 -14.87 42.92 8.21
CA THR A 30 -14.07 42.40 7.11
C THR A 30 -14.66 41.03 6.78
N ALA A 31 -15.29 40.89 5.62
CA ALA A 31 -15.74 39.57 5.17
C ALA A 31 -14.49 38.67 5.14
N ASP A 32 -14.55 37.53 5.83
CA ASP A 32 -13.46 36.57 5.83
C ASP A 32 -13.16 36.17 4.38
N ALA A 33 -11.87 36.06 4.03
CA ALA A 33 -11.46 35.75 2.67
C ALA A 33 -11.92 34.34 2.27
N PHE A 34 -12.37 34.18 1.03
CA PHE A 34 -12.66 32.85 0.46
C PHE A 34 -11.36 32.05 0.43
N THR A 35 -11.38 30.84 0.99
CA THR A 35 -10.17 30.01 1.18
C THR A 35 -10.38 28.61 0.64
N LEU A 36 -9.28 28.00 0.20
CA LEU A 36 -9.16 26.60 -0.20
C LEU A 36 -8.16 25.92 0.75
N SER A 37 -8.52 24.76 1.29
CA SER A 37 -7.69 23.91 2.13
C SER A 37 -7.90 22.44 1.75
N SER A 38 -7.10 21.55 2.33
CA SER A 38 -7.19 20.11 2.12
C SER A 38 -6.66 19.39 3.36
N SER A 39 -7.22 18.23 3.69
CA SER A 39 -6.69 17.34 4.74
C SER A 39 -5.45 16.56 4.30
N GLN A 40 -5.17 16.49 2.98
CA GLN A 40 -4.04 15.73 2.44
C GLN A 40 -3.11 16.56 1.52
N LEU A 41 -3.45 17.81 1.22
CA LEU A 41 -2.59 18.75 0.50
C LEU A 41 -2.24 19.96 1.37
N SER A 42 -1.08 20.55 1.12
CA SER A 42 -0.63 21.77 1.78
C SER A 42 0.06 22.70 0.78
N GLN A 43 -0.11 24.02 0.96
CA GLN A 43 0.46 25.03 0.07
C GLN A 43 1.99 24.85 -0.08
N GLY A 44 2.45 24.67 -1.31
CA GLY A 44 3.85 24.49 -1.68
C GLY A 44 4.44 23.12 -1.34
N ALA A 45 3.70 22.22 -0.69
CA ALA A 45 4.16 20.90 -0.31
C ALA A 45 4.20 19.92 -1.51
N SER A 46 4.78 18.74 -1.30
CA SER A 46 4.76 17.70 -2.34
C SER A 46 3.38 17.06 -2.45
N LEU A 47 2.89 16.86 -3.67
CA LEU A 47 1.67 16.10 -3.95
C LEU A 47 1.87 14.65 -3.50
N PRO A 48 1.08 14.13 -2.55
CA PRO A 48 1.18 12.74 -2.11
C PRO A 48 1.04 11.76 -3.27
N THR A 49 1.82 10.67 -3.23
CA THR A 49 1.83 9.63 -4.27
C THR A 49 0.45 9.01 -4.49
N THR A 50 -0.40 8.97 -3.45
CA THR A 50 -1.80 8.56 -3.53
C THR A 50 -2.58 9.24 -4.66
N PHE A 51 -2.28 10.52 -4.94
CA PHE A 51 -2.99 11.32 -5.95
C PHE A 51 -2.25 11.39 -7.30
N THR A 52 -1.12 10.70 -7.41
CA THR A 52 -0.29 10.62 -8.62
C THR A 52 -0.46 9.27 -9.29
N CYS A 53 0.07 9.10 -10.51
CA CYS A 53 -0.02 7.83 -11.23
C CYS A 53 0.79 6.70 -10.57
N ASP A 54 1.66 7.04 -9.62
CA ASP A 54 2.48 6.08 -8.88
C ASP A 54 1.80 5.60 -7.59
N GLY A 55 0.57 6.05 -7.31
CA GLY A 55 -0.27 5.57 -6.22
C GLY A 55 -1.71 5.34 -6.64
N LYS A 56 -2.68 5.63 -5.76
CA LYS A 56 -4.11 5.30 -5.97
C LYS A 56 -4.78 6.04 -7.13
N SER A 57 -4.14 7.04 -7.73
CA SER A 57 -4.64 7.76 -8.90
C SER A 57 -6.01 8.46 -8.72
N ILE A 58 -6.40 8.73 -7.47
CA ILE A 58 -7.65 9.43 -7.12
C ILE A 58 -7.43 10.94 -6.99
N SER A 59 -8.50 11.74 -7.12
CA SER A 59 -8.44 13.18 -6.83
C SER A 59 -8.22 13.43 -5.32
N PRO A 60 -7.55 14.52 -4.94
CA PRO A 60 -7.34 14.87 -3.54
C PRO A 60 -8.61 15.44 -2.89
N PRO A 61 -8.75 15.33 -1.56
CA PRO A 61 -9.85 15.98 -0.87
C PRO A 61 -9.61 17.49 -0.85
N LEU A 62 -10.62 18.31 -1.14
CA LEU A 62 -10.53 19.77 -1.08
C LEU A 62 -11.66 20.32 -0.22
N ASN A 63 -11.37 21.35 0.57
CA ASN A 63 -12.31 22.03 1.44
C ASN A 63 -12.25 23.52 1.11
N TRP A 64 -13.39 24.21 1.11
CA TRP A 64 -13.41 25.66 0.92
C TRP A 64 -14.36 26.32 1.91
N SER A 65 -13.98 27.52 2.36
CA SER A 65 -14.75 28.26 3.36
C SER A 65 -14.83 29.74 3.02
N ASN A 66 -15.83 30.41 3.57
CA ASN A 66 -16.13 31.83 3.35
C ASN A 66 -16.47 32.18 1.89
N ALA A 67 -17.27 31.32 1.23
CA ALA A 67 -17.78 31.63 -0.11
C ALA A 67 -18.57 32.95 -0.10
N PRO A 68 -18.39 33.86 -1.07
CA PRO A 68 -19.10 35.13 -1.09
C PRO A 68 -20.62 34.97 -1.10
N ALA A 69 -21.32 35.90 -0.45
CA ALA A 69 -22.77 35.95 -0.53
C ALA A 69 -23.23 36.06 -1.99
N GLY A 70 -24.19 35.23 -2.38
CA GLY A 70 -24.67 35.13 -3.76
C GLY A 70 -24.06 33.99 -4.58
N THR A 71 -23.16 33.20 -4.01
CA THR A 71 -22.68 31.95 -4.64
C THR A 71 -23.85 30.98 -4.90
N LYS A 72 -23.92 30.45 -6.11
CA LYS A 72 -24.95 29.51 -6.61
C LYS A 72 -24.37 28.20 -7.12
N SER A 73 -23.08 28.14 -7.40
CA SER A 73 -22.36 26.91 -7.69
C SER A 73 -20.85 27.10 -7.53
N PHE A 74 -20.10 26.00 -7.39
CA PHE A 74 -18.65 26.01 -7.49
C PHE A 74 -18.13 25.31 -8.75
N ALA A 75 -16.88 25.62 -9.10
CA ALA A 75 -16.10 24.88 -10.08
C ALA A 75 -14.67 24.66 -9.54
N ILE A 76 -14.06 23.52 -9.88
CA ILE A 76 -12.70 23.15 -9.52
C ILE A 76 -11.89 22.95 -10.81
N LEU A 77 -10.70 23.52 -10.84
CA LEU A 77 -9.71 23.33 -11.90
C LEU A 77 -8.38 22.93 -11.27
N MET A 78 -7.75 21.89 -11.80
CA MET A 78 -6.35 21.58 -11.54
C MET A 78 -5.56 21.71 -12.83
N ASP A 79 -4.58 22.61 -12.86
CA ASP A 79 -3.73 22.82 -14.02
C ASP A 79 -2.24 22.95 -13.66
N HIS A 80 -1.40 22.88 -14.70
CA HIS A 80 0.04 22.98 -14.61
C HIS A 80 0.55 23.69 -15.87
N GLN A 81 1.24 24.81 -15.67
CA GLN A 81 1.99 25.46 -16.74
C GLN A 81 3.34 24.76 -16.90
N SER A 82 3.52 24.08 -18.04
CA SER A 82 4.81 23.52 -18.45
C SER A 82 5.48 24.42 -19.51
N PRO A 83 6.76 24.15 -19.86
CA PRO A 83 7.42 24.85 -20.97
C PRO A 83 6.77 24.63 -22.35
N ASP A 84 6.09 23.49 -22.56
CA ASP A 84 5.42 23.12 -23.82
C ASP A 84 3.96 23.55 -23.91
N GLY A 85 3.34 24.02 -22.82
CA GLY A 85 1.99 24.55 -22.84
C GLY A 85 1.28 24.47 -21.50
N MET A 86 0.01 24.88 -21.49
CA MET A 86 -0.87 24.69 -20.34
C MET A 86 -1.46 23.27 -20.39
N HIS A 87 -1.38 22.54 -19.28
CA HIS A 87 -1.97 21.21 -19.11
C HIS A 87 -2.97 21.23 -17.96
N TRP A 88 -4.09 20.51 -18.09
CA TRP A 88 -5.10 20.43 -17.04
C TRP A 88 -5.49 18.98 -16.76
N TYR A 89 -5.67 18.70 -15.48
CA TYR A 89 -5.72 17.37 -14.91
C TYR A 89 -7.09 17.11 -14.29
N TRP A 90 -7.76 18.16 -13.81
CA TRP A 90 -9.10 18.05 -13.25
C TRP A 90 -9.93 19.26 -13.65
N THR A 91 -11.14 19.02 -14.12
CA THR A 91 -12.09 20.06 -14.49
C THR A 91 -13.45 19.60 -13.97
N LEU A 92 -14.02 20.35 -13.03
CA LEU A 92 -15.28 20.00 -12.38
C LEU A 92 -16.11 21.27 -12.24
N TYR A 93 -17.40 21.22 -12.57
CA TYR A 93 -18.27 22.40 -12.55
C TYR A 93 -19.70 22.05 -12.14
N ASN A 94 -20.49 23.06 -11.79
CA ASN A 94 -21.84 22.88 -11.26
C ASN A 94 -21.88 22.06 -9.95
N ILE A 95 -20.86 22.21 -9.11
CA ILE A 95 -20.90 21.76 -7.70
C ILE A 95 -21.93 22.64 -6.98
N SER A 96 -22.80 22.04 -6.14
CA SER A 96 -23.84 22.78 -5.42
C SER A 96 -23.24 23.86 -4.50
N ALA A 97 -23.94 24.98 -4.33
CA ALA A 97 -23.50 26.05 -3.42
C ALA A 97 -23.52 25.67 -1.93
N ASP A 98 -24.23 24.60 -1.59
CA ASP A 98 -24.29 24.07 -0.21
C ASP A 98 -23.07 23.22 0.13
N GLU A 99 -22.27 22.82 -0.86
CA GLU A 99 -21.05 22.05 -0.64
C GLU A 99 -19.92 22.96 -0.16
N THR A 100 -19.20 22.49 0.85
CA THR A 100 -17.99 23.15 1.38
C THR A 100 -16.75 22.27 1.29
N GLN A 101 -16.89 21.04 0.79
CA GLN A 101 -15.80 20.11 0.61
C GLN A 101 -16.09 19.09 -0.50
N ILE A 102 -15.05 18.38 -0.91
CA ILE A 102 -15.10 17.20 -1.77
C ILE A 102 -14.07 16.21 -1.23
N GLU A 103 -14.46 14.96 -1.06
CA GLU A 103 -13.60 13.89 -0.55
C GLU A 103 -12.67 13.32 -1.62
N SER A 104 -11.69 12.53 -1.19
CA SER A 104 -10.74 11.90 -2.13
C SER A 104 -11.47 10.98 -3.11
N GLY A 105 -11.27 11.17 -4.42
CA GLY A 105 -11.93 10.39 -5.47
C GLY A 105 -13.42 10.70 -5.67
N GLU A 106 -14.01 11.60 -4.88
CA GLU A 106 -15.41 12.01 -5.04
C GLU A 106 -15.57 12.90 -6.28
N THR A 107 -16.76 12.85 -6.88
CA THR A 107 -17.15 13.74 -7.99
C THR A 107 -18.45 14.46 -7.64
N LEU A 108 -18.35 15.74 -7.31
CA LEU A 108 -19.49 16.63 -7.11
C LEU A 108 -19.75 17.45 -8.37
N GLY A 109 -21.00 17.52 -8.84
CA GLY A 109 -21.34 18.25 -10.08
C GLY A 109 -21.01 17.47 -11.36
N LYS A 110 -20.45 18.15 -12.37
CA LYS A 110 -20.18 17.61 -13.71
C LYS A 110 -18.70 17.66 -14.05
N MET A 111 -18.14 16.54 -14.51
CA MET A 111 -16.77 16.45 -15.00
C MET A 111 -16.61 17.06 -16.40
N GLY A 112 -15.55 17.87 -16.55
CA GLY A 112 -15.00 18.32 -17.82
C GLY A 112 -13.82 17.46 -18.26
N THR A 113 -13.37 17.66 -19.49
CA THR A 113 -12.29 16.87 -20.11
C THR A 113 -10.91 17.31 -19.60
N ASN A 114 -9.99 16.37 -19.34
CA ASN A 114 -8.57 16.65 -19.05
C ASN A 114 -7.69 16.69 -20.33
N SER A 115 -6.48 17.28 -20.26
CA SER A 115 -5.53 17.33 -21.40
C SER A 115 -4.61 16.13 -21.53
N VAL A 116 -4.58 15.23 -20.53
CA VAL A 116 -3.63 14.10 -20.48
C VAL A 116 -4.07 12.96 -21.38
N ASN A 117 -5.35 12.58 -21.31
CA ASN A 117 -5.94 11.50 -22.11
C ASN A 117 -7.26 11.90 -22.78
N GLY A 118 -7.73 13.14 -22.59
CA GLY A 118 -8.95 13.63 -23.23
C GLY A 118 -10.24 13.04 -22.66
N GLN A 119 -10.20 12.44 -21.46
CA GLN A 119 -11.39 11.88 -20.79
C GLN A 119 -11.99 12.86 -19.77
N ASN A 120 -13.26 12.66 -19.41
CA ASN A 120 -13.97 13.45 -18.40
C ASN A 120 -13.72 12.88 -16.98
N LYS A 121 -12.46 12.86 -16.57
CA LYS A 121 -12.05 12.37 -15.25
C LYS A 121 -10.80 13.09 -14.74
N TYR A 122 -10.55 12.99 -13.44
CA TYR A 122 -9.26 13.36 -12.85
C TYR A 122 -8.15 12.54 -13.52
N ALA A 123 -7.16 13.23 -14.08
CA ALA A 123 -5.94 12.62 -14.57
C ALA A 123 -4.84 12.80 -13.52
N PRO A 124 -4.36 11.73 -12.88
CA PRO A 124 -3.32 11.85 -11.87
C PRO A 124 -2.01 12.33 -12.49
N PRO A 125 -1.28 13.28 -11.84
CA PRO A 125 0.05 13.67 -12.28
C PRO A 125 0.98 12.48 -12.49
N CYS A 126 1.54 12.39 -13.69
CA CYS A 126 2.43 11.31 -14.09
C CYS A 126 3.67 11.86 -14.79
N SER A 127 4.54 12.55 -14.06
CA SER A 127 5.68 13.24 -14.67
C SER A 127 6.60 12.27 -15.41
N LYS A 128 6.72 12.39 -16.73
CA LYS A 128 7.57 11.54 -17.59
C LYS A 128 9.00 12.10 -17.82
N GLY A 129 9.34 13.24 -17.22
CA GLY A 129 10.64 13.92 -17.40
C GLY A 129 11.18 14.51 -16.09
N PRO A 130 12.49 14.80 -16.00
CA PRO A 130 13.11 15.35 -14.80
C PRO A 130 12.61 16.77 -14.51
N GLY A 131 12.56 17.13 -13.23
CA GLY A 131 12.17 18.46 -12.77
C GLY A 131 10.85 18.46 -11.99
N LEU A 132 10.87 19.21 -10.88
CA LEU A 132 9.72 19.54 -10.07
C LEU A 132 8.69 20.34 -10.86
N LYS A 133 7.45 19.86 -10.88
CA LYS A 133 6.30 20.51 -11.52
C LYS A 133 5.36 21.05 -10.46
N SER A 134 4.92 22.30 -10.60
CA SER A 134 3.89 22.88 -9.73
C SER A 134 2.51 22.69 -10.34
N TYR A 135 1.58 22.15 -9.57
CA TYR A 135 0.18 21.97 -9.94
C TYR A 135 -0.67 22.90 -9.08
N THR A 136 -1.55 23.66 -9.71
CA THR A 136 -2.42 24.62 -9.03
C THR A 136 -3.84 24.07 -9.02
N TYR A 137 -4.41 23.91 -7.83
CA TYR A 137 -5.83 23.64 -7.63
C TYR A 137 -6.53 24.96 -7.39
N THR A 138 -7.59 25.27 -8.14
CA THR A 138 -8.40 26.48 -7.95
C THR A 138 -9.85 26.10 -7.77
N VAL A 139 -10.50 26.64 -6.75
CA VAL A 139 -11.96 26.63 -6.59
C VAL A 139 -12.52 28.01 -6.92
N TYR A 140 -13.59 28.04 -7.72
CA TYR A 140 -14.30 29.27 -8.11
C TYR A 140 -15.69 29.27 -7.51
N ALA A 141 -16.05 30.35 -6.81
CA ALA A 141 -17.41 30.61 -6.35
C ALA A 141 -18.17 31.41 -7.42
N LEU A 142 -19.25 30.86 -7.96
CA LEU A 142 -19.96 31.42 -9.13
C LEU A 142 -21.34 31.95 -8.74
N SER A 143 -21.76 33.06 -9.35
CA SER A 143 -23.08 33.68 -9.13
C SER A 143 -24.25 32.97 -9.83
N ALA A 144 -23.96 32.00 -10.71
CA ALA A 144 -24.95 31.16 -11.38
C ALA A 144 -24.34 29.80 -11.77
N PRO A 145 -25.14 28.72 -11.86
CA PRO A 145 -24.72 27.47 -12.49
C PRO A 145 -24.41 27.66 -13.98
N LEU A 146 -23.45 26.88 -14.49
CA LEU A 146 -23.09 26.86 -15.90
C LEU A 146 -24.07 26.03 -16.73
N ILE A 147 -24.41 26.55 -17.90
CA ILE A 147 -25.24 25.88 -18.90
C ILE A 147 -24.41 25.78 -20.18
N PHE A 148 -24.15 24.55 -20.61
CA PHE A 148 -23.53 24.25 -21.89
C PHE A 148 -24.56 23.55 -22.79
N GLU A 149 -24.44 23.69 -24.11
CA GLU A 149 -25.26 22.93 -25.05
C GLU A 149 -24.94 21.43 -24.94
N ASP A 150 -25.92 20.57 -25.20
CA ASP A 150 -25.74 19.11 -25.12
C ASP A 150 -24.58 18.65 -26.02
N ASN A 151 -23.73 17.76 -25.50
CA ASN A 151 -22.49 17.27 -26.13
C ASN A 151 -21.33 18.28 -26.26
N THR A 152 -21.42 19.47 -25.64
CA THR A 152 -20.27 20.38 -25.57
C THR A 152 -19.14 19.73 -24.77
N LYS A 153 -17.96 19.63 -25.37
CA LYS A 153 -16.73 19.26 -24.66
C LYS A 153 -16.30 20.43 -23.77
N VAL A 154 -16.43 20.28 -22.46
CA VAL A 154 -16.01 21.29 -21.49
C VAL A 154 -14.58 21.01 -21.06
N ASP A 155 -13.61 21.63 -21.72
CA ASP A 155 -12.21 21.66 -21.29
C ASP A 155 -11.91 22.90 -20.43
N ARG A 156 -10.63 23.07 -20.05
CA ARG A 156 -10.17 24.21 -19.25
C ARG A 156 -10.58 25.56 -19.85
N ASP A 157 -10.36 25.77 -21.14
CA ASP A 157 -10.56 27.08 -21.76
C ASP A 157 -12.05 27.39 -21.91
N ALA A 158 -12.87 26.37 -22.24
CA ALA A 158 -14.32 26.49 -22.24
C ALA A 158 -14.87 26.82 -20.83
N LEU A 159 -14.35 26.16 -19.78
CA LEU A 159 -14.73 26.45 -18.40
C LEU A 159 -14.35 27.89 -18.01
N LEU A 160 -13.09 28.29 -18.22
CA LEU A 160 -12.60 29.62 -17.86
C LEU A 160 -13.34 30.74 -18.62
N ALA A 161 -13.68 30.52 -19.89
CA ALA A 161 -14.49 31.46 -20.66
C ALA A 161 -15.92 31.59 -20.09
N ALA A 162 -16.54 30.46 -19.71
CA ALA A 162 -17.90 30.44 -19.19
C ALA A 162 -18.03 31.06 -17.79
N ILE A 163 -16.99 30.93 -16.93
CA ILE A 163 -17.03 31.47 -15.56
C ILE A 163 -16.58 32.93 -15.46
N LYS A 164 -15.95 33.48 -16.50
CA LYS A 164 -15.26 34.78 -16.47
C LYS A 164 -16.10 35.92 -15.91
N ASP A 165 -17.35 36.03 -16.34
CA ASP A 165 -18.23 37.16 -15.98
C ASP A 165 -19.14 36.85 -14.78
N ILE A 166 -19.08 35.61 -14.24
CA ILE A 166 -19.95 35.16 -13.15
C ILE A 166 -19.18 34.74 -11.89
N THR A 167 -17.84 34.74 -11.92
CA THR A 167 -16.98 34.44 -10.77
C THR A 167 -17.08 35.56 -9.72
N LEU A 168 -17.49 35.19 -8.50
CA LEU A 168 -17.57 36.11 -7.35
C LEU A 168 -16.26 36.15 -6.56
N ALA A 169 -15.61 35.00 -6.40
CA ALA A 169 -14.27 34.86 -5.82
C ALA A 169 -13.62 33.55 -6.28
N SER A 170 -12.32 33.44 -6.11
CA SER A 170 -11.56 32.21 -6.27
C SER A 170 -10.56 32.04 -5.13
N ALA A 171 -10.21 30.80 -4.83
CA ALA A 171 -9.13 30.46 -3.92
C ALA A 171 -8.32 29.32 -4.55
N ASP A 172 -7.00 29.35 -4.35
CA ASP A 172 -6.08 28.40 -4.96
C ASP A 172 -5.11 27.79 -3.96
N MET A 173 -4.55 26.64 -4.34
CA MET A 173 -3.48 25.95 -3.65
C MET A 173 -2.50 25.38 -4.65
N ASP A 174 -1.22 25.66 -4.45
CA ASP A 174 -0.12 25.07 -5.23
C ASP A 174 0.45 23.85 -4.50
N VAL A 175 0.71 22.78 -5.24
CA VAL A 175 1.50 21.64 -4.77
C VAL A 175 2.53 21.24 -5.81
N SER A 176 3.59 20.59 -5.38
CA SER A 176 4.71 20.24 -6.25
C SER A 176 4.81 18.72 -6.44
N TYR A 177 5.07 18.26 -7.66
CA TYR A 177 5.32 16.84 -7.93
C TYR A 177 6.53 16.70 -8.85
N GLU A 178 7.53 15.98 -8.36
CA GLU A 178 8.61 15.46 -9.19
C GLU A 178 8.52 13.94 -9.11
N ARG A 179 8.27 13.29 -10.23
CA ARG A 179 8.50 11.85 -10.30
C ARG A 179 10.00 11.67 -10.33
N SER A 180 10.57 11.04 -9.30
CA SER A 180 12.00 10.73 -9.22
C SER A 180 12.38 9.72 -10.31
N GLY A 181 12.53 10.19 -11.54
CA GLY A 181 13.26 9.50 -12.58
C GLY A 181 14.75 9.60 -12.29
N GLN A 182 15.53 8.61 -12.74
CA GLN A 182 16.96 8.80 -12.97
C GLN A 182 17.19 10.16 -13.65
N GLY A 183 17.71 11.13 -12.90
CA GLY A 183 17.76 12.51 -13.35
C GLY A 183 18.73 12.68 -14.52
N SER A 184 18.20 13.05 -15.70
CA SER A 184 18.98 13.79 -16.70
C SER A 184 18.78 15.28 -16.49
N ALA A 185 19.42 15.85 -15.47
CA ALA A 185 19.64 17.30 -15.41
C ALA A 185 20.94 17.62 -16.16
N LYS A 186 20.82 18.29 -17.31
CA LYS A 186 21.96 18.90 -18.00
C LYS A 186 22.50 20.06 -17.14
N ARG A 187 23.69 19.91 -16.56
CA ARG A 187 24.63 21.02 -16.35
C ARG A 187 25.63 21.01 -17.51
N GLY A 188 25.90 22.21 -18.02
CA GLY A 188 26.53 22.45 -19.31
C GLY A 188 27.93 21.87 -19.50
N ASP A 189 28.21 21.61 -20.78
CA ASP A 189 29.50 21.64 -21.47
C ASP A 189 30.77 21.44 -20.62
N ALA A 190 31.05 20.17 -20.30
CA ALA A 190 32.43 19.69 -20.25
C ALA A 190 32.43 18.20 -20.63
N LYS A 191 33.20 17.87 -21.69
CA LYS A 191 33.42 16.52 -22.23
C LYS A 191 33.52 15.47 -21.10
N ARG A 192 32.58 14.54 -21.04
CA ARG A 192 32.70 13.35 -20.17
C ARG A 192 33.42 12.22 -20.94
N PRO A 193 34.36 11.49 -20.32
CA PRO A 193 35.09 10.37 -20.94
C PRO A 193 34.17 9.15 -21.17
N PRO A 194 34.63 8.09 -21.84
CA PRO A 194 33.83 6.91 -22.15
C PRO A 194 33.30 6.22 -20.88
N ARG A 195 32.10 5.63 -21.00
CA ARG A 195 31.44 4.84 -19.97
C ARG A 195 32.31 3.67 -19.55
N ASP A 196 32.55 3.55 -18.25
CA ASP A 196 32.97 2.30 -17.63
C ASP A 196 31.72 1.60 -17.07
N GLU A 197 31.65 0.30 -17.27
CA GLU A 197 30.50 -0.56 -16.95
C GLU A 197 30.39 -0.74 -15.42
N GLY A 198 29.52 0.02 -14.78
CA GLY A 198 29.26 -0.07 -13.34
C GLY A 198 27.88 -0.64 -13.04
N VAL A 199 27.86 -1.88 -12.54
CA VAL A 199 26.71 -2.60 -11.97
C VAL A 199 25.91 -1.73 -10.99
N ARG A 200 24.58 -1.66 -11.15
CA ARG A 200 23.67 -1.01 -10.18
C ARG A 200 23.75 -1.76 -8.85
N ALA A 201 24.24 -1.08 -7.80
CA ALA A 201 24.33 -1.65 -6.46
C ALA A 201 22.93 -2.04 -5.93
N LYS A 202 22.86 -3.22 -5.31
CA LYS A 202 21.72 -3.70 -4.51
C LYS A 202 21.43 -2.67 -3.39
N PRO A 203 20.18 -2.46 -2.97
CA PRO A 203 19.89 -1.69 -1.76
C PRO A 203 20.73 -2.24 -0.60
N PRO A 204 21.28 -1.39 0.29
CA PRO A 204 22.10 -1.86 1.39
C PRO A 204 21.29 -2.83 2.24
N GLU A 205 21.85 -4.01 2.43
CA GLU A 205 21.41 -4.96 3.44
C GLU A 205 21.44 -4.23 4.81
N MET A 206 20.39 -4.33 5.62
CA MET A 206 20.39 -3.74 6.96
C MET A 206 21.61 -4.28 7.70
N VAL A 207 22.56 -3.41 8.02
CA VAL A 207 23.80 -3.81 8.68
C VAL A 207 23.42 -4.19 10.11
N LYS A 208 23.49 -5.49 10.44
CA LYS A 208 23.34 -5.93 11.83
C LYS A 208 24.34 -5.16 12.70
N PRO A 209 23.90 -4.54 13.80
CA PRO A 209 24.79 -3.72 14.62
C PRO A 209 25.90 -4.57 15.23
N ASP A 210 27.12 -4.03 15.28
CA ASP A 210 28.22 -4.66 15.98
C ASP A 210 28.01 -4.52 17.50
N LEU A 211 27.52 -5.59 18.12
CA LEU A 211 27.29 -5.66 19.57
C LEU A 211 28.57 -5.97 20.37
N THR A 212 29.73 -6.12 19.72
CA THR A 212 31.01 -6.35 20.40
C THR A 212 31.65 -5.07 20.93
N VAL A 213 31.25 -3.92 20.39
CA VAL A 213 31.61 -2.59 20.89
C VAL A 213 30.69 -2.25 22.06
N ASN A 214 31.29 -1.94 23.21
CA ASN A 214 30.57 -1.47 24.37
C ASN A 214 31.34 -0.34 25.05
N ILE A 215 30.92 0.89 24.80
CA ILE A 215 31.46 2.08 25.45
C ILE A 215 30.63 2.43 26.69
N ASP A 216 31.29 2.92 27.73
CA ASP A 216 30.63 3.45 28.92
C ASP A 216 30.35 4.94 28.74
N SER A 217 29.11 5.35 28.99
CA SER A 217 28.69 6.75 29.06
C SER A 217 27.54 6.88 30.06
N PRO A 218 27.33 8.06 30.68
CA PRO A 218 26.24 8.24 31.63
C PRO A 218 24.86 7.88 31.06
N ARG A 219 24.63 8.13 29.76
CA ARG A 219 23.35 7.76 29.11
C ARG A 219 23.25 6.26 28.87
N CYS A 220 24.34 5.63 28.42
CA CYS A 220 24.38 4.18 28.27
C CYS A 220 24.15 3.48 29.62
N ASP A 221 24.73 3.99 30.71
CA ASP A 221 24.55 3.46 32.06
C ASP A 221 23.13 3.62 32.56
N ALA A 222 22.46 4.75 32.25
CA ALA A 222 21.04 4.94 32.58
C ALA A 222 20.13 3.94 31.85
N ILE A 223 20.35 3.72 30.55
CA ILE A 223 19.57 2.76 29.75
C ILE A 223 19.81 1.34 30.28
N ARG A 224 21.08 0.95 30.48
CA ARG A 224 21.44 -0.36 31.05
C ARG A 224 20.89 -0.54 32.46
N GLY A 225 20.95 0.52 33.28
CA GLY A 225 20.38 0.58 34.62
C GLY A 225 18.89 0.30 34.61
N SER A 226 18.12 0.94 33.72
CA SER A 226 16.67 0.73 33.62
C SER A 226 16.28 -0.73 33.39
N VAL A 227 17.03 -1.45 32.54
CA VAL A 227 16.83 -2.90 32.28
C VAL A 227 17.22 -3.75 33.51
N ASN A 228 18.35 -3.42 34.14
CA ASN A 228 18.86 -4.15 35.31
C ASN A 228 17.93 -4.00 36.52
N ASP A 229 17.50 -2.77 36.81
CA ASP A 229 16.66 -2.42 37.95
C ASP A 229 15.25 -2.98 37.77
N ALA A 230 14.74 -3.01 36.53
CA ALA A 230 13.50 -3.71 36.17
C ALA A 230 13.61 -5.23 36.36
N GLY A 231 14.82 -5.79 36.29
CA GLY A 231 15.09 -7.22 36.49
C GLY A 231 15.11 -8.05 35.20
N PHE A 232 15.23 -7.42 34.03
CA PHE A 232 15.18 -8.08 32.72
C PHE A 232 16.57 -8.40 32.12
N ASN A 233 17.64 -8.12 32.86
CA ASN A 233 19.04 -8.29 32.45
C ASN A 233 19.49 -9.72 32.11
N LYS A 234 18.64 -10.73 32.35
CA LYS A 234 18.88 -12.11 31.89
C LYS A 234 18.43 -12.35 30.45
N ARG A 235 17.58 -11.48 29.90
CA ARG A 235 16.96 -11.63 28.58
C ARG A 235 17.22 -10.45 27.65
N VAL A 236 17.52 -9.29 28.23
CA VAL A 236 17.86 -8.09 27.49
C VAL A 236 19.30 -7.72 27.79
N SER A 237 20.13 -7.66 26.75
CA SER A 237 21.49 -7.14 26.85
C SER A 237 21.56 -5.73 26.27
N VAL A 238 22.31 -4.85 26.94
CA VAL A 238 22.52 -3.47 26.48
C VAL A 238 24.00 -3.25 26.15
N THR A 239 24.28 -2.99 24.88
CA THR A 239 25.63 -2.68 24.37
C THR A 239 25.61 -1.32 23.69
N CYS A 240 26.63 -0.50 23.90
CA CYS A 240 26.65 0.86 23.39
C CYS A 240 27.83 1.13 22.46
N ASN A 241 27.59 1.84 21.38
CA ASN A 241 28.64 2.51 20.60
C ASN A 241 28.58 4.03 20.86
N GLU A 242 29.27 4.83 20.05
CA GLU A 242 29.31 6.29 20.23
C GLU A 242 27.96 7.00 20.04
N GLU A 243 27.02 6.37 19.32
CA GLU A 243 25.77 7.00 18.89
C GLU A 243 24.53 6.36 19.54
N TYR A 244 24.51 5.04 19.70
CA TYR A 244 23.36 4.25 20.14
C TYR A 244 23.68 3.31 21.28
N ALA A 245 22.70 3.12 22.17
CA ALA A 245 22.56 1.92 22.97
C ALA A 245 21.68 0.91 22.23
N TYR A 246 22.15 -0.30 22.04
CA TYR A 246 21.39 -1.41 21.45
C TYR A 246 20.83 -2.29 22.56
N LEU A 247 19.49 -2.35 22.67
CA LEU A 247 18.81 -3.32 23.52
C LEU A 247 18.52 -4.57 22.69
N ALA A 248 19.35 -5.59 22.83
CA ALA A 248 19.16 -6.87 22.15
C ALA A 248 18.30 -7.82 22.99
N SER A 249 17.29 -8.42 22.35
CA SER A 249 16.29 -9.28 22.98
C SER A 249 15.72 -10.28 21.97
N THR A 250 14.79 -11.14 22.42
CA THR A 250 14.02 -12.00 21.53
C THR A 250 12.63 -11.46 21.21
N THR A 251 12.32 -10.20 21.57
CA THR A 251 10.97 -9.60 21.57
C THR A 251 9.88 -10.37 22.33
N TYR A 252 10.21 -11.48 22.98
CA TYR A 252 9.26 -12.39 23.60
C TYR A 252 9.21 -12.20 25.12
N PRO A 253 8.08 -11.75 25.70
CA PRO A 253 7.97 -11.54 27.14
C PRO A 253 7.70 -12.83 27.93
N ASP A 254 7.75 -12.76 29.26
CA ASP A 254 7.49 -13.86 30.20
C ASP A 254 6.17 -13.71 30.99
N HIS A 255 5.29 -12.83 30.54
CA HIS A 255 3.94 -12.72 31.05
C HIS A 255 2.94 -13.39 30.11
N GLU A 256 1.67 -13.36 30.50
CA GLU A 256 0.56 -13.83 29.68
C GLU A 256 0.52 -13.10 28.33
N LEU A 257 0.13 -13.80 27.26
CA LEU A 257 0.06 -13.27 25.90
C LEU A 257 -1.26 -13.62 25.26
N MET A 258 -1.72 -12.76 24.36
CA MET A 258 -2.90 -12.94 23.50
C MET A 258 -4.24 -13.09 24.25
N THR A 259 -4.23 -13.08 25.59
CA THR A 259 -5.44 -13.31 26.38
C THR A 259 -6.33 -12.07 26.38
N GLY A 260 -7.63 -12.25 26.15
CA GLY A 260 -8.60 -11.15 26.13
C GLY A 260 -8.78 -10.48 24.77
N ILE A 261 -8.01 -10.88 23.74
CA ILE A 261 -8.19 -10.42 22.36
C ILE A 261 -9.55 -10.89 21.83
N THR A 262 -10.34 -9.96 21.31
CA THR A 262 -11.59 -10.24 20.60
C THR A 262 -11.46 -10.03 19.11
N GLY A 263 -10.58 -9.13 18.64
CA GLY A 263 -10.35 -8.82 17.23
C GLY A 263 -9.08 -9.46 16.67
N THR A 264 -8.86 -10.77 16.86
CA THR A 264 -7.59 -11.43 16.49
C THR A 264 -7.23 -11.25 15.01
N ASN A 265 -5.95 -11.08 14.70
CA ASN A 265 -5.38 -11.12 13.34
C ASN A 265 -4.86 -12.52 12.96
N GLU A 266 -5.21 -13.54 13.76
CA GLU A 266 -4.88 -14.95 13.56
C GLU A 266 -3.37 -15.28 13.58
N GLN A 267 -2.56 -14.37 14.13
CA GLN A 267 -1.11 -14.54 14.31
C GLN A 267 -0.77 -15.04 15.70
N ILE A 268 0.35 -15.74 15.81
CA ILE A 268 0.84 -16.30 17.08
C ILE A 268 2.26 -15.82 17.34
N PRO A 269 2.56 -15.23 18.51
CA PRO A 269 3.87 -14.64 18.73
C PRO A 269 4.93 -15.74 18.87
N VAL A 270 6.10 -15.52 18.28
CA VAL A 270 7.31 -16.33 18.45
C VAL A 270 8.56 -15.46 18.67
N PRO A 271 9.60 -15.98 19.35
CA PRO A 271 10.86 -15.27 19.55
C PRO A 271 11.54 -14.74 18.27
N ALA A 272 12.05 -13.52 18.33
CA ALA A 272 12.92 -12.86 17.35
C ALA A 272 14.38 -12.78 17.80
N LEU A 273 15.15 -13.86 17.59
CA LEU A 273 16.49 -14.03 18.17
C LEU A 273 17.55 -12.96 17.79
N ASP A 274 17.35 -12.24 16.68
CA ASP A 274 18.31 -11.26 16.13
C ASP A 274 17.87 -9.79 16.34
N TYR A 275 16.87 -9.55 17.19
CA TYR A 275 16.34 -8.20 17.37
C TYR A 275 17.24 -7.35 18.28
N ALA A 276 17.59 -6.15 17.81
CA ALA A 276 18.37 -5.17 18.57
C ALA A 276 17.85 -3.74 18.32
N ALA A 277 17.30 -3.12 19.35
CA ALA A 277 16.70 -1.79 19.29
C ALA A 277 17.74 -0.66 19.51
N PRO A 278 17.98 0.24 18.54
CA PRO A 278 18.88 1.38 18.68
C PRO A 278 18.18 2.53 19.41
N VAL A 279 18.67 2.86 20.60
CA VAL A 279 18.24 4.02 21.38
C VAL A 279 19.34 5.06 21.34
N LYS A 280 19.06 6.25 20.81
CA LYS A 280 20.05 7.31 20.64
C LYS A 280 20.60 7.79 22.00
N LEU A 281 21.93 7.83 22.13
CA LEU A 281 22.61 8.24 23.37
C LEU A 281 22.61 9.76 23.57
N ASN A 282 22.54 10.52 22.47
CA ASN A 282 22.58 11.98 22.49
C ASN A 282 21.32 12.54 21.82
N PRO A 283 20.17 12.48 22.50
CA PRO A 283 18.90 12.93 21.94
C PRO A 283 18.95 14.44 21.66
N LYS A 284 18.39 14.84 20.53
CA LYS A 284 18.19 16.24 20.13
C LYS A 284 16.80 16.37 19.58
N LYS A 285 16.07 17.43 19.94
CA LYS A 285 14.76 17.70 19.34
C LYS A 285 14.92 17.89 17.83
N ALA A 286 14.08 17.20 17.08
CA ALA A 286 13.98 17.39 15.64
C ALA A 286 13.19 18.67 15.33
N ALA A 287 13.35 19.18 14.12
CA ALA A 287 12.53 20.29 13.63
C ALA A 287 11.08 19.83 13.36
N GLU A 288 10.92 18.58 12.92
CA GLU A 288 9.64 17.94 12.61
C GLU A 288 9.49 16.64 13.40
N LEU A 289 8.26 16.30 13.74
CA LEU A 289 7.93 15.04 14.40
C LEU A 289 8.07 13.89 13.41
N THR A 290 8.47 12.72 13.91
CA THR A 290 8.59 11.51 13.08
C THR A 290 7.53 10.49 13.50
N SER A 291 6.58 10.21 12.61
CA SER A 291 5.74 9.00 12.65
C SER A 291 6.32 7.96 11.70
N ILE A 292 6.24 6.69 12.05
CA ILE A 292 6.75 5.58 11.23
C ILE A 292 5.80 4.39 11.33
N ASP A 293 5.56 3.72 10.21
CA ASP A 293 4.87 2.41 10.16
C ASP A 293 5.83 1.29 10.62
N ALA A 294 6.29 1.40 11.87
CA ALA A 294 7.23 0.51 12.54
C ALA A 294 7.24 0.80 14.05
N ALA A 295 7.96 0.00 14.83
CA ALA A 295 8.21 0.31 16.23
C ALA A 295 8.81 1.72 16.37
N VAL A 296 8.33 2.49 17.34
CA VAL A 296 8.85 3.82 17.71
C VAL A 296 9.79 3.73 18.92
N GLY A 297 9.77 2.62 19.64
CA GLY A 297 10.63 2.42 20.80
C GLY A 297 10.73 0.97 21.23
N VAL A 298 11.32 0.78 22.41
CA VAL A 298 11.51 -0.53 23.03
C VAL A 298 11.26 -0.45 24.53
N ALA A 299 10.51 -1.42 25.05
CA ALA A 299 10.27 -1.59 26.48
C ALA A 299 11.52 -2.16 27.19
N VAL A 300 11.65 -1.98 28.51
CA VAL A 300 12.80 -2.48 29.26
C VAL A 300 12.89 -4.02 29.32
N ASN A 301 11.81 -4.73 29.00
CA ASN A 301 11.82 -6.19 28.80
C ASN A 301 12.23 -6.61 27.37
N GLY A 302 12.56 -5.64 26.50
CA GLY A 302 13.03 -5.85 25.14
C GLY A 302 11.92 -6.02 24.10
N VAL A 303 10.66 -5.82 24.47
CA VAL A 303 9.52 -5.87 23.55
C VAL A 303 9.39 -4.54 22.78
N PRO A 304 9.17 -4.56 21.45
CA PRO A 304 8.96 -3.35 20.67
C PRO A 304 7.72 -2.57 21.11
N ILE A 305 7.76 -1.24 20.97
CA ILE A 305 6.64 -0.34 21.25
C ILE A 305 6.23 0.31 19.93
N TYR A 306 4.96 0.19 19.58
CA TYR A 306 4.33 0.81 18.43
C TYR A 306 3.39 1.93 18.89
N ASP A 307 2.99 2.80 17.95
CA ASP A 307 1.90 3.75 18.19
C ASP A 307 0.54 3.01 18.33
N TYR A 308 -0.56 3.72 18.56
CA TYR A 308 -1.86 3.08 18.81
C TYR A 308 -2.46 2.34 17.60
N SER A 309 -1.92 2.53 16.41
CA SER A 309 -2.55 2.13 15.14
C SER A 309 -2.25 0.70 14.71
N ALA A 310 -3.19 0.10 13.97
CA ALA A 310 -3.07 -1.25 13.44
C ALA A 310 -2.20 -1.33 12.17
N GLN A 311 -2.10 -0.23 11.41
CA GLN A 311 -1.26 -0.15 10.20
C GLN A 311 -1.13 1.28 9.65
N GLY A 312 0.04 1.56 9.07
CA GLY A 312 0.32 2.75 8.26
C GLY A 312 0.65 3.97 9.11
N GLU A 313 1.30 4.96 8.48
CA GLU A 313 1.63 6.21 9.17
C GLU A 313 0.37 6.96 9.63
N LEU A 314 0.47 7.52 10.83
CA LEU A 314 -0.60 8.29 11.46
C LEU A 314 -0.64 9.73 10.94
N ASP A 315 -1.85 10.24 10.76
CA ASP A 315 -2.04 11.69 10.84
C ASP A 315 -1.93 12.07 12.33
N LEU A 316 -0.82 12.72 12.69
CA LEU A 316 -0.60 13.14 14.07
C LEU A 316 -1.59 14.22 14.53
N THR A 317 -2.26 14.91 13.59
CA THR A 317 -3.19 16.00 13.91
C THR A 317 -4.63 15.52 14.16
N ALA A 318 -4.94 14.27 13.81
CA ALA A 318 -6.27 13.71 13.95
C ALA A 318 -6.23 12.26 14.47
N TYR A 319 -6.93 12.01 15.57
CA TYR A 319 -7.13 10.65 16.07
C TYR A 319 -8.11 9.87 15.16
N ASP A 320 -7.74 8.64 14.80
CA ASP A 320 -8.53 7.75 13.96
C ASP A 320 -8.87 6.45 14.70
N ALA A 321 -10.08 6.37 15.25
CA ALA A 321 -10.57 5.19 15.95
C ALA A 321 -10.65 3.94 15.08
N THR A 322 -10.70 4.07 13.74
CA THR A 322 -10.76 2.91 12.83
C THR A 322 -9.42 2.20 12.69
N LYS A 323 -8.34 2.85 13.11
CA LYS A 323 -6.99 2.28 13.19
C LYS A 323 -6.61 1.86 14.60
N ASP A 324 -7.36 2.25 15.62
CA ASP A 324 -6.98 2.06 17.02
C ASP A 324 -7.07 0.60 17.45
N THR A 325 -5.91 -0.04 17.64
CA THR A 325 -5.78 -1.46 18.02
C THR A 325 -6.52 -1.80 19.32
N PHE A 326 -6.59 -0.87 20.27
CA PHE A 326 -7.33 -1.07 21.52
C PHE A 326 -8.84 -1.06 21.26
N ILE A 327 -9.34 -0.10 20.49
CA ILE A 327 -10.77 0.01 20.14
C ILE A 327 -11.22 -1.15 19.23
N LEU A 328 -10.35 -1.61 18.35
CA LEU A 328 -10.57 -2.78 17.50
C LEU A 328 -10.54 -4.10 18.28
N GLY A 329 -10.21 -4.09 19.57
CA GLY A 329 -10.14 -5.27 20.42
C GLY A 329 -8.99 -6.22 20.06
N GLN A 330 -7.93 -5.69 19.43
CA GLN A 330 -6.79 -6.45 18.94
C GLN A 330 -5.74 -6.72 20.01
N LEU A 331 -5.79 -5.99 21.14
CA LEU A 331 -4.79 -6.06 22.20
C LEU A 331 -5.20 -7.05 23.29
N ASP A 332 -4.21 -7.75 23.83
CA ASP A 332 -4.38 -8.58 25.01
C ASP A 332 -4.45 -7.73 26.29
N VAL A 333 -4.73 -8.41 27.41
CA VAL A 333 -4.80 -7.80 28.75
C VAL A 333 -3.50 -7.12 29.20
N CYS A 334 -2.39 -7.39 28.51
CA CYS A 334 -1.07 -6.84 28.78
C CYS A 334 -0.72 -5.65 27.88
N GLY A 335 -1.63 -5.26 26.96
CA GLY A 335 -1.49 -4.09 26.11
C GLY A 335 -0.76 -4.31 24.79
N GLY A 336 -0.60 -5.57 24.38
CA GLY A 336 0.10 -5.94 23.15
C GLY A 336 -0.58 -7.05 22.36
N HIS A 337 -0.01 -7.38 21.21
CA HIS A 337 -0.45 -8.50 20.36
C HIS A 337 0.68 -8.97 19.45
N SER A 338 0.41 -9.99 18.63
CA SER A 338 1.35 -10.51 17.64
C SER A 338 1.18 -9.78 16.30
N GLY A 339 2.26 -9.27 15.72
CA GLY A 339 2.26 -8.59 14.42
C GLY A 339 2.62 -9.49 13.25
N ARG A 340 2.71 -8.90 12.05
CA ARG A 340 3.05 -9.61 10.79
C ARG A 340 4.39 -10.34 10.83
N GLY A 341 5.28 -9.94 11.74
CA GLY A 341 6.52 -10.65 12.01
C GLY A 341 6.33 -11.97 12.75
N ASP A 342 5.12 -12.27 13.27
CA ASP A 342 4.87 -13.16 14.40
C ASP A 342 5.68 -12.74 15.64
N ASP A 343 5.81 -11.44 15.87
CA ASP A 343 6.47 -10.88 17.04
C ASP A 343 5.46 -10.16 17.93
N TYR A 344 5.65 -10.32 19.24
CA TYR A 344 4.84 -9.62 20.21
C TYR A 344 5.32 -8.18 20.39
N HIS A 345 4.40 -7.22 20.42
CA HIS A 345 4.70 -5.80 20.63
C HIS A 345 3.55 -5.06 21.32
N TYR A 346 3.85 -3.94 21.97
CA TYR A 346 2.86 -3.12 22.70
C TYR A 346 2.35 -1.95 21.87
N HIS A 347 1.05 -1.65 22.01
CA HIS A 347 0.40 -0.45 21.47
C HIS A 347 -0.18 0.45 22.58
N VAL A 348 -0.27 -0.05 23.81
CA VAL A 348 -0.71 0.70 24.99
C VAL A 348 0.20 0.37 26.19
N SER A 349 -0.14 0.88 27.37
CA SER A 349 0.65 0.64 28.59
C SER A 349 0.93 -0.86 28.83
N PRO A 350 2.21 -1.28 28.98
CA PRO A 350 2.60 -2.68 29.10
C PRO A 350 2.39 -3.19 30.54
N THR A 351 1.13 -3.26 30.98
CA THR A 351 0.72 -3.48 32.37
C THR A 351 1.33 -4.73 33.00
N CYS A 352 1.27 -5.87 32.30
CA CYS A 352 1.81 -7.14 32.81
C CYS A 352 3.33 -7.09 32.98
N MET A 353 4.05 -6.43 32.07
CA MET A 353 5.49 -6.23 32.21
C MET A 353 5.80 -5.37 33.43
N ILE A 354 5.09 -4.25 33.61
CA ILE A 354 5.24 -3.36 34.77
C ILE A 354 4.97 -4.11 36.08
N ASP A 355 3.97 -4.99 36.12
CA ASP A 355 3.62 -5.77 37.31
C ASP A 355 4.75 -6.71 37.77
N THR A 356 5.56 -7.18 36.82
CA THR A 356 6.71 -8.06 37.06
C THR A 356 8.02 -7.31 37.33
N MET A 357 8.08 -5.99 37.07
CA MET A 357 9.29 -5.20 37.30
C MET A 357 9.68 -5.19 38.78
N LYS A 358 10.96 -5.42 39.07
CA LYS A 358 11.48 -5.40 40.45
C LYS A 358 11.49 -4.00 41.07
N ASN A 359 11.71 -2.98 40.26
CA ASN A 359 11.73 -1.57 40.65
C ASN A 359 10.41 -0.85 40.33
N LYS A 360 9.29 -1.57 40.16
CA LYS A 360 8.01 -0.93 39.79
C LYS A 360 7.67 0.23 40.73
N GLY A 361 7.31 1.35 40.11
CA GLY A 361 7.09 2.63 40.76
C GLY A 361 6.85 3.70 39.70
N ASP A 362 6.37 4.87 40.11
CA ASP A 362 6.04 5.94 39.17
C ASP A 362 7.29 6.55 38.50
N ASP A 363 8.46 6.46 39.15
CA ASP A 363 9.77 6.87 38.65
C ASP A 363 10.49 5.77 37.84
N ALA A 364 9.87 4.61 37.65
CA ALA A 364 10.47 3.54 36.87
C ALA A 364 10.36 3.85 35.37
N ILE A 365 11.52 3.87 34.68
CA ILE A 365 11.55 3.89 33.22
C ILE A 365 11.07 2.53 32.72
N ILE A 366 10.00 2.53 31.93
CA ILE A 366 9.37 1.30 31.38
C ILE A 366 9.79 1.04 29.94
N GLY A 367 10.42 2.02 29.27
CA GLY A 367 10.93 1.88 27.91
C GLY A 367 11.67 3.12 27.43
N TRP A 368 12.07 3.11 26.17
CA TRP A 368 12.79 4.20 25.51
C TRP A 368 12.29 4.37 24.07
N GLY A 369 12.07 5.60 23.65
CA GLY A 369 11.91 5.93 22.23
C GLY A 369 13.25 5.80 21.50
N TYR A 370 13.21 5.47 20.20
CA TYR A 370 14.44 5.33 19.40
C TYR A 370 15.22 6.64 19.27
N ASP A 371 14.53 7.78 19.39
CA ASP A 371 15.13 9.10 19.46
C ASP A 371 15.89 9.40 20.77
N GLY A 372 15.82 8.47 21.74
CA GLY A 372 16.63 8.46 22.95
C GLY A 372 15.88 8.88 24.22
N TYR A 373 14.63 9.35 24.17
CA TYR A 373 13.91 9.80 25.38
C TYR A 373 13.23 8.64 26.13
N PRO A 374 13.19 8.68 27.48
CA PRO A 374 12.58 7.62 28.28
C PRO A 374 11.05 7.64 28.19
N LEU A 375 10.45 6.47 28.39
CA LEU A 375 9.02 6.26 28.58
C LEU A 375 8.75 5.89 30.05
N TYR A 376 7.78 6.56 30.65
CA TYR A 376 7.28 6.29 32.01
C TYR A 376 5.81 5.85 31.99
N GLY A 377 5.26 5.52 33.17
CA GLY A 377 3.88 5.11 33.39
C GLY A 377 2.84 6.21 33.13
N HIS A 378 1.66 6.13 33.73
CA HIS A 378 0.59 7.14 33.52
C HIS A 378 0.64 8.29 34.54
N LYS A 379 1.66 8.29 35.39
CA LYS A 379 1.92 9.32 36.41
C LYS A 379 3.26 9.97 36.16
N ASN A 380 3.47 11.14 36.77
CA ASN A 380 4.79 11.74 36.82
C ASN A 380 5.73 10.89 37.69
N PRO A 381 7.06 10.96 37.47
CA PRO A 381 8.03 10.23 38.29
C PRO A 381 7.94 10.49 39.80
N ASP A 382 7.41 11.64 40.23
CA ASP A 382 7.19 11.95 41.65
C ASP A 382 5.89 11.36 42.22
N GLY A 383 5.14 10.59 41.42
CA GLY A 383 3.86 9.97 41.74
C GLY A 383 2.64 10.88 41.60
N THR A 384 2.81 12.12 41.15
CA THR A 384 1.68 13.02 40.89
C THR A 384 0.93 12.65 39.61
N GLU A 385 -0.38 12.90 39.61
CA GLU A 385 -1.24 12.67 38.43
C GLU A 385 -0.89 13.63 37.29
N ILE A 386 -0.97 13.14 36.06
CA ILE A 386 -0.81 13.97 34.87
C ILE A 386 -2.16 14.63 34.57
N THR A 387 -2.18 15.97 34.53
CA THR A 387 -3.41 16.70 34.23
C THR A 387 -3.79 16.49 32.76
N ALA A 388 -5.08 16.29 32.46
CA ALA A 388 -5.57 16.14 31.10
C ALA A 388 -5.12 17.32 30.21
N GLY A 389 -4.61 17.03 29.02
CA GLY A 389 -4.07 18.02 28.07
C GLY A 389 -2.64 18.49 28.36
N THR A 390 -1.96 17.90 29.35
CA THR A 390 -0.53 18.20 29.62
C THR A 390 0.40 17.55 28.59
N LEU A 391 0.05 16.33 28.17
CA LEU A 391 0.85 15.58 27.20
C LEU A 391 0.66 16.17 25.81
N ASP A 392 1.74 16.25 25.05
CA ASP A 392 1.72 16.68 23.67
C ASP A 392 1.22 15.57 22.73
N VAL A 393 1.25 15.86 21.43
CA VAL A 393 0.77 14.95 20.37
C VAL A 393 1.55 13.64 20.30
N CYS A 394 2.79 13.59 20.78
CA CYS A 394 3.57 12.34 20.84
C CYS A 394 3.38 11.61 22.17
N ASN A 395 2.42 12.04 23.00
CA ASN A 395 2.14 11.54 24.34
C ASN A 395 3.28 11.75 25.34
N GLY A 396 3.97 12.89 25.25
CA GLY A 396 5.05 13.20 26.19
C GLY A 396 5.02 14.64 26.70
N GLN A 397 6.04 14.99 27.48
CA GLN A 397 6.19 16.28 28.13
C GLN A 397 7.67 16.55 28.46
N THR A 398 7.98 17.77 28.89
CA THR A 398 9.33 18.14 29.32
C THR A 398 9.78 17.34 30.54
N ASP A 399 11.08 17.05 30.60
CA ASP A 399 11.70 16.32 31.70
C ASP A 399 12.97 17.04 32.19
N ASP A 400 13.13 17.18 33.51
CA ASP A 400 14.26 17.90 34.10
C ASP A 400 15.61 17.16 33.96
N THR A 401 15.57 15.83 33.83
CA THR A 401 16.76 14.97 33.72
C THR A 401 17.14 14.73 32.27
N PHE A 402 16.15 14.47 31.43
CA PHE A 402 16.32 14.00 30.05
C PHE A 402 15.95 15.06 29.01
N GLY A 403 15.47 16.23 29.43
CA GLY A 403 14.95 17.30 28.57
C GLY A 403 13.52 17.06 28.09
N TYR A 404 13.17 15.80 27.84
CA TYR A 404 11.84 15.34 27.44
C TYR A 404 11.62 13.89 27.87
N ARG A 405 10.36 13.50 28.10
CA ARG A 405 9.95 12.12 28.39
C ARG A 405 8.62 11.80 27.72
N TYR A 406 8.46 10.56 27.28
CA TYR A 406 7.17 9.99 26.91
C TYR A 406 6.45 9.46 28.14
N GLN A 407 5.13 9.36 28.05
CA GLN A 407 4.26 8.81 29.10
C GLN A 407 3.28 7.81 28.48
N THR A 408 2.80 6.87 29.30
CA THR A 408 1.56 6.14 28.96
C THR A 408 0.35 6.94 29.42
N SER A 409 -0.82 6.64 28.87
CA SER A 409 -2.07 7.31 29.23
C SER A 409 -3.25 6.36 29.07
N VAL A 410 -4.38 6.70 29.70
CA VAL A 410 -5.63 5.91 29.66
C VAL A 410 -6.58 6.34 28.53
N THR A 411 -6.17 7.36 27.76
CA THR A 411 -6.87 7.87 26.58
C THR A 411 -5.90 7.87 25.40
N PRO A 412 -6.39 7.83 24.14
CA PRO A 412 -5.53 7.92 22.98
C PRO A 412 -4.54 9.10 23.07
N PRO A 413 -3.28 8.90 22.67
CA PRO A 413 -2.75 7.72 21.96
C PRO A 413 -2.21 6.59 22.88
N TYR A 414 -2.47 6.63 24.19
CA TYR A 414 -2.12 5.61 25.21
C TYR A 414 -0.63 5.35 25.49
N ILE A 415 0.23 5.45 24.49
CA ILE A 415 1.70 5.29 24.56
C ILE A 415 2.36 6.26 23.57
N ILE A 416 3.63 6.05 23.23
CA ILE A 416 4.37 6.86 22.24
C ILE A 416 3.63 6.84 20.90
N GLN A 417 3.19 8.00 20.41
CA GLN A 417 2.55 8.12 19.09
C GLN A 417 3.54 8.51 17.98
N CYS A 418 4.56 9.29 18.33
CA CYS A 418 5.56 9.80 17.41
C CYS A 418 6.87 10.11 18.14
N LEU A 419 7.93 10.34 17.38
CA LEU A 419 9.23 10.72 17.90
C LEU A 419 9.47 12.23 17.77
N VAL A 420 9.82 12.88 18.89
CA VAL A 420 10.11 14.32 18.96
C VAL A 420 11.57 14.64 18.69
N GLY A 421 12.46 13.64 18.78
CA GLY A 421 13.88 13.78 18.55
C GLY A 421 14.34 13.30 17.17
N GLU A 422 15.56 13.68 16.81
CA GLU A 422 16.21 13.22 15.59
C GLU A 422 16.42 11.70 15.62
N VAL A 423 15.84 10.98 14.66
CA VAL A 423 15.97 9.53 14.48
C VAL A 423 16.56 9.20 13.12
N ASP A 424 17.44 8.21 13.05
CA ASP A 424 17.87 7.60 11.78
C ASP A 424 16.97 6.40 11.47
N THR A 425 16.03 6.59 10.55
CA THR A 425 15.06 5.54 10.18
C THR A 425 15.69 4.38 9.42
N SER A 426 16.92 4.54 8.90
CA SER A 426 17.61 3.51 8.11
C SER A 426 18.22 2.38 8.95
N VAL A 427 18.38 2.61 10.27
CA VAL A 427 18.96 1.64 11.21
C VAL A 427 17.92 1.00 12.14
N LEU A 428 16.64 1.38 12.01
CA LEU A 428 15.60 0.85 12.89
C LEU A 428 15.32 -0.63 12.58
N PRO A 429 15.28 -1.50 13.62
CA PRO A 429 15.10 -2.92 13.42
C PRO A 429 13.68 -3.21 12.96
N ARG A 430 13.55 -4.11 12.01
CA ARG A 430 12.27 -4.71 11.62
C ARG A 430 12.33 -6.21 11.87
N VAL A 431 11.30 -6.76 12.51
CA VAL A 431 11.16 -8.21 12.61
C VAL A 431 10.64 -8.72 11.27
N SER A 432 11.45 -9.53 10.58
CA SER A 432 11.04 -10.15 9.33
C SER A 432 9.92 -11.18 9.58
N PRO A 433 8.89 -11.24 8.74
CA PRO A 433 7.91 -12.32 8.75
C PRO A 433 8.58 -13.69 8.64
N LEU A 434 7.98 -14.72 9.24
CA LEU A 434 8.41 -16.08 8.95
C LEU A 434 8.03 -16.44 7.50
N SER A 435 8.96 -17.06 6.77
CA SER A 435 8.80 -17.54 5.40
C SER A 435 8.88 -19.07 5.38
N GLY A 436 8.12 -19.72 4.51
CA GLY A 436 8.04 -21.18 4.42
C GLY A 436 7.70 -21.64 3.01
N ASP A 437 7.65 -22.95 2.80
CA ASP A 437 7.46 -23.57 1.49
C ASP A 437 6.05 -23.26 0.92
N THR A 438 6.00 -22.22 0.09
CA THR A 438 5.27 -22.13 -1.19
C THR A 438 3.73 -22.27 -1.27
N GLN A 439 2.89 -21.66 -0.41
CA GLN A 439 1.41 -21.69 -0.62
C GLN A 439 0.56 -20.46 -0.22
N LYS A 440 1.07 -19.20 -0.17
CA LYS A 440 0.25 -18.01 0.22
C LYS A 440 -0.53 -18.19 1.56
N ILE A 441 -0.18 -19.15 2.41
CA ILE A 441 -0.86 -19.53 3.67
C ILE A 441 -0.97 -18.36 4.67
N ARG A 442 -0.13 -17.33 4.49
CA ARG A 442 -0.09 -16.11 5.32
C ARG A 442 -0.56 -14.86 4.56
N ALA A 443 -1.22 -15.01 3.41
CA ALA A 443 -1.62 -13.89 2.55
C ALA A 443 -2.89 -13.20 3.03
N ASP A 444 -3.80 -13.92 3.68
CA ASP A 444 -4.99 -13.36 4.33
C ASP A 444 -4.89 -13.53 5.85
N LEU A 445 -4.69 -12.42 6.55
CA LEU A 445 -4.64 -12.32 8.01
C LEU A 445 -5.67 -11.29 8.50
N ARG A 446 -6.76 -11.13 7.73
CA ARG A 446 -7.83 -10.19 8.07
C ARG A 446 -8.52 -10.65 9.35
N PRO A 447 -8.67 -9.77 10.35
CA PRO A 447 -9.37 -10.12 11.56
C PRO A 447 -10.80 -10.61 11.30
N PRO A 448 -11.27 -11.66 12.00
CA PRO A 448 -12.63 -12.15 11.88
C PRO A 448 -13.66 -11.04 12.18
N LYS A 449 -14.59 -10.83 11.24
CA LYS A 449 -15.63 -9.80 11.40
C LYS A 449 -16.55 -10.12 12.58
N GLY A 450 -16.70 -9.16 13.50
CA GLY A 450 -17.50 -9.34 14.71
C GLY A 450 -16.73 -9.96 15.89
N GLY A 451 -15.44 -10.26 15.70
CA GLY A 451 -14.56 -10.77 16.73
C GLY A 451 -14.76 -12.25 17.07
N VAL A 452 -13.90 -12.77 17.93
CA VAL A 452 -13.83 -14.16 18.36
C VAL A 452 -14.09 -14.28 19.87
N GLU A 453 -14.48 -15.48 20.30
CA GLU A 453 -14.72 -15.80 21.69
C GLU A 453 -13.68 -16.82 22.20
N ASN A 454 -13.49 -16.88 23.52
CA ASN A 454 -12.66 -17.88 24.20
C ASN A 454 -11.21 -17.98 23.68
N LEU A 455 -10.66 -16.88 23.16
CA LEU A 455 -9.28 -16.89 22.65
C LEU A 455 -8.31 -17.20 23.80
N LYS A 456 -7.49 -18.23 23.59
CA LYS A 456 -6.51 -18.71 24.56
C LYS A 456 -5.20 -19.00 23.87
N HIS A 457 -4.10 -18.61 24.50
CA HIS A 457 -2.75 -18.97 24.08
C HIS A 457 -2.06 -19.79 25.17
N VAL A 458 -1.41 -20.89 24.77
CA VAL A 458 -0.70 -21.81 25.67
C VAL A 458 0.68 -22.12 25.11
N ILE A 459 1.66 -22.19 25.99
CA ILE A 459 3.01 -22.66 25.67
C ILE A 459 3.25 -23.96 26.43
N SER A 460 3.63 -25.02 25.72
CA SER A 460 3.97 -26.32 26.29
C SER A 460 5.46 -26.39 26.67
N ASP A 461 5.84 -27.37 27.49
CA ASP A 461 7.22 -27.55 27.98
C ASP A 461 8.24 -27.76 26.85
N ASP A 462 7.80 -28.27 25.70
CA ASP A 462 8.62 -28.46 24.49
C ASP A 462 8.77 -27.18 23.64
N GLY A 463 8.19 -26.06 24.10
CA GLY A 463 8.20 -24.79 23.41
C GLY A 463 7.12 -24.65 22.33
N THR A 464 6.20 -25.62 22.20
CA THR A 464 5.04 -25.53 21.30
C THR A 464 4.06 -24.47 21.79
N ARG A 465 3.65 -23.58 20.88
CA ARG A 465 2.70 -22.50 21.14
C ARG A 465 1.41 -22.79 20.41
N THR A 466 0.29 -22.74 21.11
CA THR A 466 -1.03 -22.96 20.54
C THR A 466 -1.95 -21.81 20.90
N MET A 467 -2.54 -21.18 19.89
CA MET A 467 -3.67 -20.27 20.01
C MET A 467 -4.94 -21.01 19.59
N THR A 468 -6.01 -20.92 20.39
CA THR A 468 -7.34 -21.46 20.07
C THR A 468 -8.40 -20.39 20.28
N TYR A 469 -9.48 -20.39 19.51
CA TYR A 469 -10.61 -19.47 19.68
C TYR A 469 -11.86 -20.04 19.01
N SER A 470 -13.03 -19.58 19.43
CA SER A 470 -14.33 -19.95 18.86
C SER A 470 -14.91 -18.80 18.06
N TYR A 471 -15.49 -19.09 16.89
CA TYR A 471 -16.17 -18.10 16.04
C TYR A 471 -17.42 -18.72 15.42
N GLN A 472 -18.56 -18.05 15.60
CA GLN A 472 -19.86 -18.52 15.10
C GLN A 472 -20.22 -19.98 15.46
N GLY A 473 -19.77 -20.44 16.64
CA GLY A 473 -20.04 -21.80 17.15
C GLY A 473 -19.04 -22.87 16.69
N GLU A 474 -18.01 -22.50 15.93
CA GLU A 474 -16.93 -23.38 15.47
C GLU A 474 -15.61 -23.07 16.17
N GLU A 475 -14.73 -24.06 16.33
CA GLU A 475 -13.43 -23.94 17.02
C GLU A 475 -12.26 -23.87 16.04
N TYR A 476 -11.38 -22.89 16.22
CA TYR A 476 -10.24 -22.59 15.36
C TYR A 476 -8.94 -22.62 16.18
N PHE A 477 -7.81 -22.85 15.50
CA PHE A 477 -6.52 -22.91 16.16
C PHE A 477 -5.34 -22.60 15.25
N THR A 478 -4.24 -22.14 15.84
CA THR A 478 -2.91 -22.03 15.23
C THR A 478 -1.89 -22.60 16.19
N THR A 479 -1.07 -23.56 15.77
CA THR A 479 -0.06 -24.22 16.61
C THR A 479 1.31 -24.19 15.96
N TYR A 480 2.31 -23.59 16.62
CA TYR A 480 3.70 -23.49 16.15
C TYR A 480 4.63 -24.24 17.11
N SER A 481 5.29 -25.28 16.61
CA SER A 481 6.22 -26.12 17.37
C SER A 481 7.65 -25.83 16.90
N PRO A 482 8.66 -25.71 17.78
CA PRO A 482 10.05 -25.55 17.36
C PRO A 482 10.46 -26.67 16.38
N SER A 483 10.90 -26.29 15.18
CA SER A 483 11.24 -27.24 14.12
C SER A 483 12.69 -27.70 14.24
N LYS A 484 12.94 -28.94 13.84
CA LYS A 484 14.32 -29.47 13.71
C LYS A 484 15.08 -28.88 12.52
N GLN A 485 14.39 -28.15 11.65
CA GLN A 485 15.00 -27.53 10.48
C GLN A 485 15.96 -26.40 10.88
N GLY A 486 15.68 -25.65 11.94
CA GLY A 486 16.59 -24.60 12.43
C GLY A 486 16.06 -23.87 13.66
N GLU A 487 16.92 -23.10 14.31
CA GLU A 487 16.60 -22.39 15.58
C GLU A 487 15.51 -21.32 15.42
N ASN A 488 15.31 -20.79 14.22
CA ASN A 488 14.27 -19.83 13.86
C ASN A 488 13.14 -20.45 13.03
N CYS A 489 13.00 -21.78 13.03
CA CYS A 489 11.99 -22.51 12.29
C CYS A 489 10.91 -23.08 13.22
N TYR A 490 9.67 -23.07 12.75
CA TYR A 490 8.49 -23.58 13.45
C TYR A 490 7.68 -24.46 12.51
N ASP A 491 7.46 -25.71 12.92
CA ASP A 491 6.47 -26.57 12.28
C ASP A 491 5.10 -26.09 12.73
N PHE A 492 4.26 -25.69 11.79
CA PHE A 492 2.93 -25.17 12.08
C PHE A 492 1.83 -26.17 11.72
N LYS A 493 0.73 -26.07 12.45
CA LYS A 493 -0.56 -26.63 12.08
C LYS A 493 -1.66 -25.65 12.47
N GLN A 494 -2.55 -25.32 11.54
CA GLN A 494 -3.58 -24.32 11.78
C GLN A 494 -4.90 -24.69 11.12
N ARG A 495 -5.97 -24.11 11.66
CA ARG A 495 -7.33 -24.03 11.13
C ARG A 495 -7.81 -22.64 11.49
N THR A 496 -7.80 -21.71 10.54
CA THR A 496 -8.14 -20.29 10.79
C THR A 496 -9.43 -19.92 10.05
N ILE A 497 -9.95 -18.72 10.27
CA ILE A 497 -11.10 -18.22 9.52
C ILE A 497 -10.63 -17.69 8.18
N SER A 498 -9.47 -17.03 8.15
CA SER A 498 -8.90 -16.47 6.92
C SER A 498 -8.59 -17.53 5.86
N ASN A 499 -8.32 -18.78 6.25
CA ASN A 499 -8.08 -19.89 5.33
C ASN A 499 -9.35 -20.72 5.06
N GLY A 500 -10.54 -20.20 5.36
CA GLY A 500 -11.80 -20.89 5.14
C GLY A 500 -12.10 -22.02 6.13
N GLY A 501 -11.30 -22.19 7.19
CA GLY A 501 -11.47 -23.26 8.17
C GLY A 501 -10.83 -24.58 7.77
N ASP A 502 -9.94 -24.57 6.78
CA ASP A 502 -9.18 -25.73 6.35
C ASP A 502 -8.00 -26.01 7.29
N ILE A 503 -7.66 -27.30 7.44
CA ILE A 503 -6.49 -27.69 8.23
C ILE A 503 -5.25 -27.67 7.35
N GLU A 504 -4.31 -26.81 7.70
CA GLU A 504 -3.02 -26.67 7.02
C GLU A 504 -1.88 -27.01 7.97
N SER A 505 -0.76 -27.44 7.40
CA SER A 505 0.48 -27.66 8.15
C SER A 505 1.69 -27.50 7.25
N GLY A 506 2.81 -27.10 7.84
CA GLY A 506 4.07 -26.94 7.13
C GLY A 506 5.16 -26.46 8.07
N THR A 507 6.18 -25.81 7.53
CA THR A 507 7.25 -25.20 8.32
C THR A 507 7.44 -23.75 7.89
N PHE A 508 7.49 -22.84 8.86
CA PHE A 508 7.85 -21.44 8.67
C PHE A 508 9.17 -21.15 9.37
N CYS A 509 10.10 -20.43 8.74
CA CYS A 509 11.35 -20.00 9.34
C CYS A 509 11.59 -18.51 9.19
N ARG A 510 12.29 -17.91 10.15
CA ARG A 510 12.83 -16.54 10.03
C ARG A 510 14.26 -16.59 9.48
N GLY A 511 14.50 -15.94 8.33
CA GLY A 511 15.83 -15.85 7.72
C GLY A 511 16.14 -16.97 6.72
N THR A 512 17.44 -17.25 6.52
CA THR A 512 17.94 -18.21 5.51
C THR A 512 17.50 -19.64 5.82
N GLN A 513 16.87 -20.30 4.86
CA GLN A 513 16.32 -21.65 5.02
C GLN A 513 17.44 -22.69 5.13
N PRO A 514 17.31 -23.71 5.99
CA PRO A 514 18.35 -24.70 6.23
C PRO A 514 18.68 -25.60 5.01
N SER A 515 17.81 -25.65 3.99
CA SER A 515 18.15 -26.29 2.71
C SER A 515 19.24 -25.54 1.91
N GLU A 516 19.55 -24.30 2.27
CA GLU A 516 20.61 -23.49 1.64
C GLU A 516 21.97 -23.60 2.38
N ALA A 517 22.00 -24.15 3.60
CA ALA A 517 23.20 -24.23 4.43
C ALA A 517 24.20 -25.33 4.00
N ALA A 518 23.80 -26.27 3.14
CA ALA A 518 24.65 -27.39 2.71
C ALA A 518 25.47 -27.11 1.42
N ALA A 519 25.28 -25.95 0.76
CA ALA A 519 25.86 -25.68 -0.56
C ALA A 519 26.97 -24.60 -0.55
N SER A 520 27.50 -24.19 0.60
CA SER A 520 28.41 -23.05 0.70
C SER A 520 29.88 -23.44 0.89
N THR A 521 30.52 -24.00 -0.14
CA THR A 521 31.97 -23.82 -0.36
C THR A 521 32.28 -23.84 -1.86
N GLU A 522 32.09 -22.73 -2.56
CA GLU A 522 33.00 -22.25 -3.62
C GLU A 522 32.54 -20.88 -4.15
N ALA A 523 33.51 -20.08 -4.59
CA ALA A 523 33.35 -18.68 -4.94
C ALA A 523 32.31 -18.45 -6.06
N LYS A 524 31.52 -17.38 -5.90
CA LYS A 524 30.43 -16.94 -6.79
C LYS A 524 30.88 -16.81 -8.26
N PRO A 525 30.38 -17.65 -9.19
CA PRO A 525 30.43 -17.36 -10.62
C PRO A 525 29.37 -16.30 -10.98
N PRO A 526 29.47 -15.66 -12.15
CA PRO A 526 28.57 -14.57 -12.54
C PRO A 526 27.11 -15.03 -12.60
N LYS A 527 26.22 -14.06 -12.37
CA LYS A 527 24.74 -14.16 -12.35
C LYS A 527 24.24 -15.21 -13.38
N PRO A 528 23.59 -16.30 -12.97
CA PRO A 528 22.94 -17.20 -13.91
C PRO A 528 21.79 -16.47 -14.60
N ALA A 529 21.58 -16.79 -15.87
CA ALA A 529 20.37 -16.47 -16.60
C ALA A 529 19.13 -16.97 -15.82
N ALA A 530 17.97 -16.35 -16.10
CA ALA A 530 16.67 -16.74 -15.55
C ALA A 530 16.57 -18.25 -15.37
N THR A 531 16.23 -18.69 -14.15
CA THR A 531 15.90 -20.09 -13.91
C THR A 531 14.78 -20.45 -14.88
N PRO A 532 14.95 -21.47 -15.75
CA PRO A 532 13.92 -21.84 -16.70
C PRO A 532 12.66 -22.25 -15.94
N LEU A 533 11.51 -21.75 -16.40
CA LEU A 533 10.19 -22.20 -15.94
C LEU A 533 10.14 -23.73 -15.91
N ALA A 534 9.59 -24.31 -14.84
CA ALA A 534 9.52 -25.76 -14.67
C ALA A 534 8.68 -26.37 -15.80
N GLN A 535 9.32 -27.09 -16.72
CA GLN A 535 8.66 -27.65 -17.90
C GLN A 535 7.98 -28.99 -17.56
N THR A 536 6.65 -29.01 -17.64
CA THR A 536 5.86 -30.24 -17.54
C THR A 536 5.94 -31.06 -18.83
N THR A 537 5.67 -32.36 -18.76
CA THR A 537 5.66 -33.24 -19.94
C THR A 537 4.27 -33.82 -20.11
N ALA A 538 3.69 -33.66 -21.30
CA ALA A 538 2.40 -34.24 -21.63
C ALA A 538 2.42 -35.76 -21.47
N THR A 539 1.29 -36.34 -21.05
CA THR A 539 1.13 -37.79 -20.87
C THR A 539 0.15 -38.36 -21.91
N GLY A 540 0.01 -39.68 -21.94
CA GLY A 540 -0.92 -40.33 -22.86
C GLY A 540 -0.54 -40.15 -24.34
N GLN A 541 -1.50 -39.78 -25.18
CA GLN A 541 -1.31 -39.69 -26.63
C GLN A 541 -0.44 -38.53 -27.10
N PHE A 542 -0.21 -37.52 -26.26
CA PHE A 542 0.67 -36.38 -26.55
C PHE A 542 2.05 -36.53 -25.90
N ALA A 543 2.34 -37.69 -25.29
CA ALA A 543 3.63 -37.97 -24.71
C ALA A 543 4.75 -37.90 -25.76
N PRO A 544 5.91 -37.30 -25.45
CA PRO A 544 7.05 -37.22 -26.37
C PRO A 544 7.47 -38.57 -26.94
N VAL A 545 7.58 -38.66 -28.26
CA VAL A 545 8.01 -39.88 -28.95
C VAL A 545 9.54 -40.01 -28.87
N ALA A 546 10.05 -41.21 -28.56
CA ALA A 546 11.49 -41.51 -28.45
C ALA A 546 12.29 -40.70 -27.39
N GLY A 547 11.61 -40.08 -26.42
CA GLY A 547 12.27 -39.38 -25.30
C GLY A 547 12.84 -38.00 -25.66
N LYS A 548 12.39 -37.39 -26.76
CA LYS A 548 12.59 -35.98 -27.06
C LYS A 548 11.24 -35.36 -27.42
N PRO A 549 10.81 -34.26 -26.77
CA PRO A 549 9.67 -33.50 -27.30
C PRO A 549 10.02 -33.03 -28.71
N ASN A 550 9.01 -32.88 -29.58
CA ASN A 550 9.14 -32.12 -30.82
C ASN A 550 8.55 -30.71 -30.68
N LEU A 551 7.73 -30.44 -29.66
CA LEU A 551 7.14 -29.13 -29.39
C LEU A 551 7.14 -28.78 -27.89
N LYS A 552 7.24 -27.49 -27.60
CA LYS A 552 7.07 -26.87 -26.28
C LYS A 552 6.09 -25.72 -26.39
N LEU A 553 5.00 -25.73 -25.62
CA LEU A 553 4.09 -24.60 -25.45
C LEU A 553 4.46 -23.86 -24.17
N GLU A 554 4.59 -22.54 -24.27
CA GLU A 554 4.79 -21.62 -23.15
C GLU A 554 3.66 -20.59 -23.18
N ALA A 555 2.97 -20.38 -22.06
CA ALA A 555 1.83 -19.48 -21.99
C ALA A 555 1.81 -18.71 -20.67
N TRP A 556 1.25 -17.51 -20.69
CA TRP A 556 0.88 -16.74 -19.50
C TRP A 556 -0.56 -16.29 -19.63
N ALA A 557 -1.32 -16.40 -18.54
CA ALA A 557 -2.70 -15.94 -18.47
C ALA A 557 -2.88 -15.02 -17.26
N ASP A 558 -3.67 -13.97 -17.48
CA ASP A 558 -4.27 -13.24 -16.38
C ASP A 558 -5.39 -14.10 -15.80
N ASN A 559 -5.12 -14.70 -14.64
CA ASN A 559 -5.91 -15.68 -13.90
C ASN A 559 -5.88 -17.14 -14.35
N TRP A 560 -6.38 -17.49 -15.53
CA TRP A 560 -6.49 -18.93 -15.87
C TRP A 560 -6.65 -19.23 -17.36
N PHE A 561 -6.09 -20.35 -17.78
CA PHE A 561 -6.36 -20.95 -19.08
C PHE A 561 -6.39 -22.48 -19.06
N ALA A 562 -7.00 -23.06 -20.10
CA ALA A 562 -6.80 -24.46 -20.48
C ALA A 562 -6.62 -24.57 -21.99
N ALA A 563 -5.64 -25.35 -22.42
CA ALA A 563 -5.32 -25.62 -23.81
C ALA A 563 -5.62 -27.08 -24.16
N TYR A 564 -6.17 -27.30 -25.35
CA TYR A 564 -6.57 -28.59 -25.89
C TYR A 564 -6.00 -28.77 -27.30
N ILE A 565 -5.68 -30.01 -27.66
CA ILE A 565 -5.45 -30.40 -29.05
C ILE A 565 -6.65 -31.23 -29.48
N GLY A 566 -7.48 -30.67 -30.36
CA GLY A 566 -8.81 -31.26 -30.61
C GLY A 566 -9.64 -31.26 -29.32
N GLU A 567 -10.21 -32.42 -28.96
CA GLU A 567 -11.04 -32.61 -27.77
C GLU A 567 -10.23 -32.99 -26.51
N ASP A 568 -8.94 -33.24 -26.66
CA ASP A 568 -8.11 -33.77 -25.57
C ASP A 568 -7.31 -32.65 -24.90
N LEU A 569 -7.40 -32.61 -23.56
CA LEU A 569 -6.69 -31.62 -22.73
C LEU A 569 -5.18 -31.80 -22.88
N LEU A 570 -4.49 -30.70 -23.21
CA LEU A 570 -3.03 -30.64 -23.29
C LEU A 570 -2.45 -30.16 -21.96
N ILE A 571 -2.87 -28.97 -21.53
CA ILE A 571 -2.46 -28.35 -20.27
C ILE A 571 -3.60 -27.49 -19.72
N GLU A 572 -3.71 -27.45 -18.40
CA GLU A 572 -4.56 -26.54 -17.65
C GLU A 572 -3.65 -25.80 -16.68
N ASP A 573 -3.93 -24.51 -16.46
CA ASP A 573 -3.22 -23.70 -15.47
C ASP A 573 -3.18 -24.41 -14.12
N SER A 574 -1.99 -24.49 -13.51
CA SER A 574 -1.78 -25.23 -12.28
C SER A 574 -2.45 -24.59 -11.06
N VAL A 575 -2.83 -23.33 -11.15
CA VAL A 575 -3.58 -22.62 -10.11
C VAL A 575 -5.04 -22.47 -10.53
N SER A 576 -5.96 -22.81 -9.62
CA SER A 576 -7.39 -22.71 -9.89
C SER A 576 -7.81 -21.26 -10.16
N ILE A 577 -8.71 -21.05 -11.13
CA ILE A 577 -9.35 -19.76 -11.44
C ILE A 577 -10.02 -19.11 -10.21
N THR A 578 -10.38 -19.89 -9.19
CA THR A 578 -10.97 -19.34 -7.94
C THR A 578 -9.94 -18.72 -7.00
N THR A 579 -8.65 -18.74 -7.35
CA THR A 579 -7.57 -18.16 -6.56
C THR A 579 -7.45 -16.67 -6.88
N GLU A 580 -7.72 -15.79 -5.92
CA GLU A 580 -7.53 -14.34 -6.12
C GLU A 580 -6.08 -14.05 -6.52
N ARG A 581 -5.90 -13.31 -7.63
CA ARG A 581 -4.60 -12.95 -8.20
C ARG A 581 -3.73 -14.17 -8.54
N SER A 582 -4.29 -15.15 -9.26
CA SER A 582 -3.48 -16.12 -9.99
C SER A 582 -2.90 -15.42 -11.22
N PHE A 583 -1.57 -15.39 -11.35
CA PHE A 583 -0.90 -14.93 -12.57
C PHE A 583 0.21 -15.94 -12.78
N ASN A 584 0.04 -16.82 -13.75
CA ASN A 584 0.95 -17.96 -13.90
C ASN A 584 1.47 -18.05 -15.32
N ALA A 585 2.74 -18.38 -15.39
CA ALA A 585 3.36 -18.86 -16.60
C ALA A 585 3.43 -20.38 -16.56
N GLU A 586 3.07 -21.02 -17.66
CA GLU A 586 3.04 -22.47 -17.79
C GLU A 586 3.92 -22.91 -18.97
N SER A 587 4.60 -24.05 -18.81
CA SER A 587 5.41 -24.66 -19.87
C SER A 587 5.15 -26.15 -19.97
N ILE A 588 4.84 -26.63 -21.18
CA ILE A 588 4.60 -28.06 -21.45
C ILE A 588 5.31 -28.54 -22.72
N ALA A 589 6.01 -29.67 -22.60
CA ALA A 589 6.54 -30.44 -23.71
C ALA A 589 5.53 -31.48 -24.20
N PHE A 590 5.30 -31.56 -25.51
CA PHE A 590 4.35 -32.51 -26.10
C PHE A 590 4.76 -32.95 -27.50
N SER A 591 4.09 -33.99 -28.01
CA SER A 591 4.24 -34.46 -29.39
C SER A 591 2.93 -34.73 -30.11
N THR A 592 2.83 -34.22 -31.34
CA THR A 592 1.69 -34.41 -32.24
C THR A 592 2.11 -34.20 -33.70
N SER A 593 1.19 -34.46 -34.64
CA SER A 593 1.37 -34.26 -36.09
C SER A 593 0.65 -33.01 -36.58
N TYR A 594 1.28 -32.27 -37.50
CA TYR A 594 0.65 -31.16 -38.22
C TYR A 594 -0.48 -31.61 -39.16
N PRO A 595 -1.49 -30.75 -39.44
CA PRO A 595 -1.74 -29.47 -38.79
C PRO A 595 -2.23 -29.63 -37.35
N ILE A 596 -1.83 -28.71 -36.47
CA ILE A 596 -2.17 -28.75 -35.04
C ILE A 596 -3.30 -27.78 -34.79
N GLN A 597 -4.48 -28.30 -34.45
CA GLN A 597 -5.58 -27.48 -33.97
C GLN A 597 -5.44 -27.28 -32.46
N LEU A 598 -5.10 -26.07 -32.03
CA LEU A 598 -5.11 -25.70 -30.61
C LEU A 598 -6.40 -24.94 -30.29
N ASN A 599 -7.02 -25.35 -29.19
CA ASN A 599 -8.22 -24.73 -28.66
C ASN A 599 -7.95 -24.28 -27.22
N PHE A 600 -8.43 -23.10 -26.85
CA PHE A 600 -8.18 -22.49 -25.56
C PHE A 600 -9.49 -22.10 -24.89
N ILE A 601 -9.56 -22.31 -23.58
CA ILE A 601 -10.53 -21.64 -22.71
C ILE A 601 -9.71 -20.65 -21.89
N LEU A 602 -10.05 -19.38 -21.98
CA LEU A 602 -9.39 -18.29 -21.25
C LEU A 602 -10.39 -17.68 -20.27
N LYS A 603 -9.98 -17.45 -19.03
CA LYS A 603 -10.84 -16.89 -17.99
C LYS A 603 -10.10 -15.84 -17.18
N ASP A 604 -10.73 -14.68 -17.11
CA ASP A 604 -10.44 -13.65 -16.12
C ASP A 604 -11.25 -13.92 -14.86
N PHE A 605 -10.72 -13.54 -13.69
CA PHE A 605 -11.38 -13.78 -12.42
C PHE A 605 -12.62 -12.88 -12.28
N LYS A 606 -13.69 -13.47 -11.74
CA LYS A 606 -14.88 -12.76 -11.30
C LYS A 606 -15.48 -13.50 -10.11
N GLN A 607 -15.96 -12.76 -9.12
CA GLN A 607 -16.54 -13.34 -7.92
C GLN A 607 -17.91 -13.98 -8.19
N ASN A 608 -18.69 -13.38 -9.11
CA ASN A 608 -19.91 -13.96 -9.68
C ASN A 608 -20.19 -13.37 -11.08
N ASP A 609 -21.35 -13.68 -11.65
CA ASP A 609 -21.71 -13.26 -13.02
C ASP A 609 -21.88 -11.74 -13.22
N SER A 610 -21.78 -10.92 -12.17
CA SER A 610 -21.70 -9.46 -12.34
C SER A 610 -20.42 -9.03 -13.09
N GLY A 611 -19.41 -9.90 -13.16
CA GLY A 611 -18.10 -9.58 -13.72
C GLY A 611 -17.22 -8.75 -12.78
N LEU A 612 -17.65 -8.56 -11.54
CA LEU A 612 -16.87 -7.85 -10.54
C LEU A 612 -16.04 -8.80 -9.69
N GLU A 613 -14.88 -8.30 -9.30
CA GLU A 613 -14.02 -8.84 -8.26
C GLU A 613 -14.27 -8.11 -6.94
N TYR A 614 -14.11 -8.81 -5.82
CA TYR A 614 -14.20 -8.23 -4.48
C TYR A 614 -15.54 -7.49 -4.22
N ILE A 615 -16.65 -8.09 -4.65
CA ILE A 615 -18.01 -7.53 -4.50
C ILE A 615 -18.27 -7.12 -3.05
N GLY A 616 -18.67 -5.87 -2.85
CA GLY A 616 -18.95 -5.26 -1.55
C GLY A 616 -17.70 -4.87 -0.75
N ALA A 617 -16.49 -5.04 -1.30
CA ALA A 617 -15.25 -4.54 -0.70
C ALA A 617 -14.93 -3.12 -1.19
N SER A 618 -14.05 -2.42 -0.47
CA SER A 618 -13.59 -1.06 -0.86
C SER A 618 -12.75 -1.05 -2.15
N ASN A 619 -12.32 -2.22 -2.62
CA ASN A 619 -11.58 -2.44 -3.86
C ASN A 619 -12.40 -3.27 -4.86
N GLN A 620 -13.74 -3.22 -4.77
CA GLN A 620 -14.61 -3.74 -5.82
C GLN A 620 -14.17 -3.17 -7.17
N GLN A 621 -13.90 -4.04 -8.14
CA GLN A 621 -13.39 -3.64 -9.44
C GLN A 621 -13.85 -4.61 -10.53
N MET A 622 -13.74 -4.19 -11.79
CA MET A 622 -13.78 -5.12 -12.94
C MET A 622 -12.40 -5.76 -13.15
N GLY A 623 -12.35 -6.89 -13.86
CA GLY A 623 -11.10 -7.60 -14.14
C GLY A 623 -10.18 -6.89 -15.14
N ASP A 624 -9.00 -7.46 -15.40
CA ASP A 624 -7.97 -6.94 -16.30
C ASP A 624 -7.38 -8.01 -17.24
N GLY A 625 -8.22 -8.97 -17.67
CA GLY A 625 -7.87 -10.18 -18.40
C GLY A 625 -6.81 -10.06 -19.50
N GLY A 626 -6.09 -11.14 -19.80
CA GLY A 626 -5.11 -11.16 -20.88
C GLY A 626 -4.44 -12.52 -21.06
N PHE A 627 -3.93 -12.80 -22.25
CA PHE A 627 -3.26 -14.07 -22.54
C PHE A 627 -2.14 -13.93 -23.56
N ILE A 628 -1.01 -14.61 -23.37
CA ILE A 628 0.06 -14.71 -24.37
C ILE A 628 0.58 -16.14 -24.42
N MET A 629 0.94 -16.61 -25.61
CA MET A 629 1.46 -17.95 -25.83
C MET A 629 2.47 -17.99 -26.98
N GLN A 630 3.43 -18.93 -26.89
CA GLN A 630 4.25 -19.37 -28.00
C GLN A 630 4.42 -20.89 -28.04
N VAL A 631 4.59 -21.45 -29.23
CA VAL A 631 4.97 -22.84 -29.44
C VAL A 631 6.33 -22.89 -30.13
N THR A 632 7.28 -23.59 -29.52
CA THR A 632 8.64 -23.78 -30.03
C THR A 632 8.84 -25.22 -30.45
N ASP A 633 9.35 -25.45 -31.66
CA ASP A 633 9.88 -26.75 -32.07
C ASP A 633 11.18 -27.02 -31.33
N THR A 634 11.21 -28.06 -30.50
CA THR A 634 12.32 -28.33 -29.60
C THR A 634 13.53 -28.98 -30.27
N GLU A 635 13.40 -29.45 -31.51
CA GLU A 635 14.53 -29.98 -32.28
C GLU A 635 15.29 -28.87 -33.01
N THR A 636 14.55 -27.93 -33.59
CA THR A 636 15.10 -26.81 -34.37
C THR A 636 15.28 -25.54 -33.54
N ASN A 637 14.63 -25.47 -32.37
CA ASN A 637 14.52 -24.29 -31.50
C ASN A 637 13.88 -23.07 -32.19
N ASN A 638 13.06 -23.31 -33.21
CA ASN A 638 12.30 -22.28 -33.90
C ASN A 638 10.91 -22.14 -33.29
N VAL A 639 10.45 -20.90 -33.12
CA VAL A 639 9.05 -20.61 -32.76
C VAL A 639 8.19 -20.88 -33.98
N VAL A 640 7.25 -21.80 -33.86
CA VAL A 640 6.37 -22.27 -34.95
C VAL A 640 4.96 -21.70 -34.87
N ALA A 641 4.57 -21.16 -33.71
CA ALA A 641 3.32 -20.44 -33.53
C ALA A 641 3.41 -19.47 -32.35
N VAL A 642 2.60 -18.42 -32.40
CA VAL A 642 2.41 -17.46 -31.31
C VAL A 642 0.94 -17.09 -31.17
N SER A 643 0.57 -16.46 -30.05
CA SER A 643 -0.67 -15.71 -29.94
C SER A 643 -0.57 -14.39 -30.71
N ASP A 644 -1.56 -14.11 -31.56
CA ASP A 644 -1.69 -12.86 -32.32
C ASP A 644 -3.15 -12.66 -32.77
N LYS A 645 -3.44 -11.56 -33.48
CA LYS A 645 -4.80 -11.27 -34.00
C LYS A 645 -5.33 -12.26 -35.04
N SER A 646 -4.54 -13.23 -35.49
CA SER A 646 -5.04 -14.24 -36.44
C SER A 646 -5.91 -15.29 -35.77
N TRP A 647 -5.79 -15.43 -34.44
CA TRP A 647 -6.60 -16.34 -33.65
C TRP A 647 -8.08 -16.02 -33.77
N LYS A 648 -8.92 -17.05 -33.75
CA LYS A 648 -10.38 -16.93 -33.73
C LYS A 648 -10.88 -17.05 -32.31
N CYS A 649 -11.58 -16.05 -31.80
CA CYS A 649 -12.08 -16.03 -30.43
C CYS A 649 -13.58 -15.69 -30.37
N GLU A 650 -14.25 -16.28 -29.38
CA GLU A 650 -15.65 -16.04 -29.05
C GLU A 650 -15.77 -15.74 -27.55
N VAL A 651 -16.39 -14.60 -27.21
CA VAL A 651 -16.64 -14.21 -25.82
C VAL A 651 -17.87 -14.97 -25.33
N LEU A 652 -17.69 -15.86 -24.35
CA LEU A 652 -18.77 -16.62 -23.72
C LEU A 652 -19.39 -15.89 -22.54
N HIS A 653 -18.61 -15.09 -21.84
CA HIS A 653 -19.08 -14.28 -20.72
C HIS A 653 -18.60 -12.83 -20.86
N LYS A 654 -19.56 -11.89 -20.89
CA LYS A 654 -19.30 -10.46 -20.86
C LYS A 654 -20.07 -9.81 -19.72
N ALA A 655 -19.37 -9.24 -18.75
CA ALA A 655 -19.97 -8.60 -17.59
C ALA A 655 -19.00 -7.61 -16.91
N PRO A 656 -19.53 -6.57 -16.26
CA PRO A 656 -20.91 -6.11 -16.39
C PRO A 656 -21.13 -5.52 -17.80
N LEU A 657 -22.35 -5.59 -18.34
CA LEU A 657 -22.67 -4.96 -19.63
C LEU A 657 -22.70 -3.43 -19.50
N ASP A 658 -22.97 -2.93 -18.30
CA ASP A 658 -22.82 -1.52 -17.93
C ASP A 658 -21.76 -1.40 -16.84
N LYS A 659 -20.65 -0.72 -17.16
CA LYS A 659 -19.52 -0.51 -16.23
C LYS A 659 -19.91 0.24 -14.95
N ALA A 660 -21.06 0.91 -14.94
CA ALA A 660 -21.60 1.51 -13.71
C ALA A 660 -21.85 0.49 -12.58
N CYS A 661 -21.98 -0.81 -12.90
CA CYS A 661 -22.10 -1.89 -11.92
C CYS A 661 -20.95 -1.87 -10.90
N GLU A 662 -19.72 -1.57 -11.35
CA GLU A 662 -18.54 -1.51 -10.49
C GLU A 662 -18.71 -0.53 -9.31
N SER A 663 -19.53 0.51 -9.49
CA SER A 663 -19.81 1.52 -8.47
C SER A 663 -21.08 1.25 -7.66
N GLU A 664 -21.82 0.17 -7.93
CA GLU A 664 -23.00 -0.18 -7.13
C GLU A 664 -22.58 -0.64 -5.73
N SER A 665 -23.30 -0.15 -4.71
CA SER A 665 -23.02 -0.47 -3.30
C SER A 665 -23.43 -1.89 -2.89
N ASP A 666 -24.33 -2.50 -3.65
CA ASP A 666 -24.81 -3.88 -3.47
C ASP A 666 -25.08 -4.49 -4.85
N PRO A 667 -24.02 -4.78 -5.64
CA PRO A 667 -24.16 -5.22 -7.01
C PRO A 667 -24.73 -6.64 -7.05
N VAL A 668 -25.90 -6.78 -7.65
CA VAL A 668 -26.57 -8.07 -7.83
C VAL A 668 -26.47 -8.49 -9.28
N ALA A 669 -25.80 -9.62 -9.54
CA ALA A 669 -25.64 -10.15 -10.89
C ALA A 669 -27.00 -10.34 -11.59
N GLY A 670 -27.14 -9.73 -12.77
CA GLY A 670 -28.35 -9.78 -13.58
C GLY A 670 -29.38 -8.67 -13.29
N GLU A 671 -29.12 -7.81 -12.30
CA GLU A 671 -29.98 -6.67 -11.96
C GLU A 671 -29.23 -5.34 -12.20
N GLY A 672 -29.99 -4.24 -12.32
CA GLY A 672 -29.40 -2.89 -12.40
C GLY A 672 -28.39 -2.72 -13.53
N ALA A 673 -27.23 -2.12 -13.21
CA ALA A 673 -26.10 -2.03 -14.13
C ALA A 673 -25.31 -3.35 -14.22
N CYS A 674 -25.49 -4.26 -13.26
CA CYS A 674 -24.79 -5.55 -13.15
C CYS A 674 -25.35 -6.67 -14.03
N THR A 675 -25.97 -6.30 -15.14
CA THR A 675 -26.40 -7.27 -16.16
C THR A 675 -25.20 -7.86 -16.89
N PHE A 676 -25.35 -9.07 -17.41
CA PHE A 676 -24.28 -9.81 -18.09
C PHE A 676 -24.80 -10.55 -19.32
N MET A 677 -23.89 -10.88 -20.22
CA MET A 677 -24.11 -11.86 -21.28
C MET A 677 -23.35 -13.13 -20.89
N ALA A 678 -24.07 -14.25 -20.78
CA ALA A 678 -23.48 -15.58 -20.65
C ALA A 678 -24.07 -16.49 -21.74
N LYS A 679 -23.21 -17.26 -22.41
CA LYS A 679 -23.61 -18.32 -23.34
C LYS A 679 -22.69 -19.52 -23.23
N ASP A 680 -23.25 -20.69 -23.47
CA ASP A 680 -22.48 -21.93 -23.52
C ASP A 680 -21.56 -21.94 -24.75
N ALA A 681 -20.41 -22.60 -24.60
CA ALA A 681 -19.54 -22.88 -25.73
C ALA A 681 -20.28 -23.73 -26.78
N PRO A 682 -20.14 -23.47 -28.09
CA PRO A 682 -20.81 -24.26 -29.13
C PRO A 682 -20.52 -25.76 -29.00
N ALA A 683 -21.56 -26.57 -29.08
CA ALA A 683 -21.43 -28.01 -28.84
C ALA A 683 -20.63 -28.68 -29.96
N ASN A 684 -19.36 -29.05 -29.72
CA ASN A 684 -18.33 -29.57 -30.65
C ASN A 684 -17.22 -28.58 -31.04
N TRP A 685 -17.17 -27.38 -30.43
CA TRP A 685 -16.16 -26.36 -30.74
C TRP A 685 -14.70 -26.80 -30.53
N LEU A 686 -14.45 -27.90 -29.81
CA LEU A 686 -13.11 -28.47 -29.67
C LEU A 686 -12.70 -29.34 -30.87
N GLN A 687 -13.65 -29.79 -31.70
CA GLN A 687 -13.35 -30.63 -32.84
C GLN A 687 -12.58 -29.85 -33.92
N SER A 688 -11.61 -30.51 -34.54
CA SER A 688 -10.82 -29.91 -35.63
C SER A 688 -11.66 -29.56 -36.86
N SER A 689 -12.82 -30.18 -37.04
CA SER A 689 -13.76 -29.90 -38.14
C SER A 689 -14.75 -28.77 -37.87
N PHE A 690 -14.76 -28.18 -36.67
CA PHE A 690 -15.65 -27.07 -36.34
C PHE A 690 -15.32 -25.83 -37.17
N ASP A 691 -16.37 -25.18 -37.68
CA ASP A 691 -16.28 -23.97 -38.49
C ASP A 691 -16.32 -22.73 -37.58
N ASP A 692 -15.16 -22.14 -37.33
CA ASP A 692 -14.98 -20.90 -36.55
C ASP A 692 -14.94 -19.64 -37.45
N SER A 693 -15.33 -19.74 -38.72
CA SER A 693 -15.32 -18.59 -39.65
C SER A 693 -16.21 -17.43 -39.20
N ALA A 694 -17.24 -17.72 -38.39
CA ALA A 694 -18.14 -16.74 -37.80
C ALA A 694 -17.54 -16.04 -36.55
N TRP A 695 -16.49 -16.59 -35.94
CA TRP A 695 -15.86 -16.00 -34.77
C TRP A 695 -15.03 -14.78 -35.15
N ALA A 696 -15.01 -13.81 -34.25
CA ALA A 696 -14.15 -12.65 -34.37
C ALA A 696 -12.68 -13.07 -34.29
N ASN A 697 -11.81 -12.24 -34.85
CA ASN A 697 -10.40 -12.37 -34.60
C ASN A 697 -10.09 -11.90 -33.17
N ALA A 698 -9.04 -12.45 -32.55
CA ALA A 698 -8.56 -11.97 -31.26
C ALA A 698 -8.08 -10.51 -31.36
N THR A 699 -8.24 -9.76 -30.27
CA THR A 699 -7.73 -8.38 -30.18
C THR A 699 -6.33 -8.41 -29.57
N GLU A 700 -5.36 -7.79 -30.25
CA GLU A 700 -4.01 -7.59 -29.73
C GLU A 700 -4.00 -6.42 -28.74
N HIS A 701 -3.47 -6.66 -27.55
CA HIS A 701 -3.35 -5.67 -26.49
C HIS A 701 -1.89 -5.40 -26.17
N THR A 702 -1.61 -4.19 -25.69
CA THR A 702 -0.24 -3.83 -25.30
C THR A 702 0.08 -4.38 -23.91
N VAL A 703 1.36 -4.64 -23.63
CA VAL A 703 1.83 -4.96 -22.27
C VAL A 703 1.38 -3.89 -21.26
N ALA A 704 1.28 -2.63 -21.67
CA ALA A 704 0.81 -1.55 -20.79
C ALA A 704 -0.70 -1.58 -20.50
N SER A 705 -1.52 -2.10 -21.41
CA SER A 705 -2.98 -2.18 -21.23
C SER A 705 -3.39 -3.42 -20.45
N VAL A 706 -2.70 -4.55 -20.66
CA VAL A 706 -2.90 -5.77 -19.85
C VAL A 706 -2.21 -5.64 -18.49
N SER A 707 -1.06 -4.94 -18.43
CA SER A 707 -0.24 -4.84 -17.22
C SER A 707 0.07 -6.22 -16.60
N PRO A 708 0.67 -7.15 -17.37
CA PRO A 708 0.90 -8.52 -16.91
C PRO A 708 1.75 -8.53 -15.64
N LYS A 709 1.37 -9.41 -14.72
CA LYS A 709 1.94 -9.51 -13.38
C LYS A 709 2.99 -10.63 -13.33
N ASP A 710 3.24 -11.19 -12.14
CA ASP A 710 4.25 -12.24 -11.94
C ASP A 710 4.06 -13.43 -12.92
N GLY A 711 5.17 -14.07 -13.28
CA GLY A 711 5.21 -15.16 -14.27
C GLY A 711 5.50 -14.71 -15.71
N TYR A 712 4.99 -13.55 -16.16
CA TYR A 712 5.15 -13.11 -17.56
C TYR A 712 6.62 -12.98 -18.00
N ASP A 713 7.48 -12.44 -17.13
CA ASP A 713 8.91 -12.24 -17.39
C ASP A 713 9.76 -13.51 -17.23
N GLU A 714 9.17 -14.64 -16.82
CA GLU A 714 9.86 -15.93 -16.72
C GLU A 714 10.02 -16.61 -18.08
N ILE A 715 9.18 -16.25 -19.05
CA ILE A 715 9.23 -16.73 -20.43
C ILE A 715 9.89 -15.64 -21.29
N LYS A 716 10.89 -16.05 -22.08
CA LYS A 716 11.42 -15.17 -23.12
C LYS A 716 10.53 -15.27 -24.36
N TRP A 717 9.61 -14.32 -24.49
CA TRP A 717 8.69 -14.23 -25.61
C TRP A 717 9.43 -13.95 -26.94
N ASP A 718 8.95 -14.58 -28.00
CA ASP A 718 9.29 -14.19 -29.36
C ASP A 718 8.79 -12.77 -29.65
N ASP A 719 9.55 -11.98 -30.41
CA ASP A 719 9.19 -10.60 -30.73
C ASP A 719 7.85 -10.51 -31.51
N SER A 720 7.40 -11.61 -32.12
CA SER A 720 6.11 -11.70 -32.80
C SER A 720 4.94 -12.07 -31.88
N ALA A 721 5.18 -12.61 -30.69
CA ALA A 721 4.12 -12.98 -29.76
C ALA A 721 3.40 -11.74 -29.20
N GLN A 722 2.08 -11.74 -29.29
CA GLN A 722 1.23 -10.65 -28.82
C GLN A 722 0.35 -11.12 -27.66
N LEU A 723 0.10 -10.22 -26.71
CA LEU A 723 -0.98 -10.40 -25.74
C LEU A 723 -2.32 -10.30 -26.49
N VAL A 724 -3.17 -11.30 -26.31
CA VAL A 724 -4.47 -11.41 -26.95
C VAL A 724 -5.57 -11.55 -25.91
N TRP A 725 -6.72 -10.94 -26.20
CA TRP A 725 -7.95 -11.09 -25.41
C TRP A 725 -9.19 -10.76 -26.28
N GLY A 726 -10.33 -10.57 -25.63
CA GLY A 726 -11.51 -9.95 -26.22
C GLY A 726 -11.29 -8.47 -26.55
N GLU A 727 -12.33 -7.80 -27.05
CA GLU A 727 -12.24 -6.37 -27.39
C GLU A 727 -12.09 -5.50 -26.12
N ASP A 728 -12.66 -5.95 -25.00
CA ASP A 728 -12.63 -5.24 -23.72
C ASP A 728 -11.99 -6.11 -22.63
N LEU A 729 -10.82 -5.69 -22.15
CA LEU A 729 -10.05 -6.39 -21.10
C LEU A 729 -10.83 -6.49 -19.78
N GLU A 730 -11.72 -5.54 -19.50
CA GLU A 730 -12.44 -5.47 -18.23
C GLU A 730 -13.79 -6.20 -18.26
N GLN A 731 -14.46 -6.22 -19.42
CA GLN A 731 -15.79 -6.83 -19.53
C GLN A 731 -15.77 -8.25 -20.06
N ASP A 732 -14.80 -8.64 -20.88
CA ASP A 732 -14.78 -9.96 -21.49
C ASP A 732 -14.12 -10.96 -20.52
N ASN A 733 -14.91 -11.66 -19.71
CA ASN A 733 -14.38 -12.45 -18.59
C ASN A 733 -14.09 -13.91 -18.96
N THR A 734 -14.68 -14.43 -20.03
CA THR A 734 -14.48 -15.82 -20.45
C THR A 734 -14.55 -15.91 -21.95
N LEU A 735 -13.49 -16.45 -22.55
CA LEU A 735 -13.35 -16.60 -23.99
C LEU A 735 -13.00 -18.04 -24.33
N ILE A 736 -13.41 -18.44 -25.52
CA ILE A 736 -12.85 -19.60 -26.19
C ILE A 736 -12.13 -19.14 -27.44
N CYS A 737 -10.91 -19.63 -27.65
CA CYS A 737 -10.08 -19.25 -28.77
C CYS A 737 -9.54 -20.46 -29.51
N ARG A 738 -9.26 -20.29 -30.79
CA ARG A 738 -8.81 -21.34 -31.71
C ARG A 738 -7.71 -20.82 -32.62
N THR A 739 -6.73 -21.68 -32.89
CA THR A 739 -5.69 -21.43 -33.88
C THR A 739 -5.23 -22.75 -34.51
N THR A 740 -4.88 -22.69 -35.79
CA THR A 740 -4.35 -23.83 -36.53
C THR A 740 -2.88 -23.56 -36.84
N ILE A 741 -2.00 -24.44 -36.36
CA ILE A 741 -0.58 -24.39 -36.68
C ILE A 741 -0.33 -25.32 -37.86
N GLU A 742 0.07 -24.74 -38.99
CA GLU A 742 0.44 -25.47 -40.18
C GLU A 742 1.88 -25.98 -40.10
N LYS A 743 2.21 -27.02 -40.87
CA LYS A 743 3.60 -27.48 -40.99
C LYS A 743 4.44 -26.31 -41.56
N PRO A 744 5.57 -25.93 -40.92
CA PRO A 744 6.47 -24.94 -41.48
C PRO A 744 6.89 -25.33 -42.91
N ALA A 745 6.92 -24.36 -43.83
CA ALA A 745 7.41 -24.60 -45.18
C ALA A 745 8.90 -24.99 -45.13
N GLU A 746 9.27 -26.05 -45.86
CA GLU A 746 10.64 -26.59 -45.92
C GLU A 746 11.66 -25.64 -46.55
#